data_AF-A0A4P5WZB8-F1
#
_entry.id   AF-A0A4P5WZB8-F1
#
_cell.length_a   1.000
_cell.length_b   1.000
_cell.length_c   1.000
_cell.angle_alpha   90.00
_cell.angle_beta   90.00
_cell.angle_gamma   90.00
#
_symmetry.space_group_name_H-M   'P 1'
#
loop_
_entity.id
_entity.type
_entity.pdbx_description
1 polymer ?
#
loop_
_entity_poly.entity_id
_entity_poly.type
_entity_poly.pdbx_seq_one_letter_code
_entity_poly.pdbx_strand_id
1 'polypeptide(L)'
;MNRTLWFVLFCCQFALTAVAHDGGELHQHAPAERQWTLATGESVTGSFVSERNGRVVVRRSDGWLRPLNLQQLSAADQAWVAARQLQIEQLNTLPQYIIASLPAATAVEPNMPKGAVSADSAAQKQQLEQSFKPFSDVVKTRSDENFFYVESNGVPDHEMMVGITAWQQQVPLPQKYSGENAWRIPLNPVPAKAPMSAKTNFFRGAIAIAVNGVPIFNPIKNDGKTDTLLAGELDNFGGHCGRADDYHYHIAPVHLEKQTGPGKPVGWALDGYPIFGYQDPTAKDFAPLDAMNGHTGPDGQYHYHATKTYPYLNGGFHGEVVERDGQVDPQPRAESPRPALPPLRGAKIVRFEQKQPGSYVLTYDINGRSGTVGYTIAANGAVSFEFRSPDGETTKEEYQPRAGGRRPPGGGGGGGQKGGGGNRPPGDRPPGGGGGGQRPPGDRPPGGGGGNRPPGNRPPGGGGGQRPPGGQGGNRPPREGAGGPAAAKQHPQIGNMKLSSSSVSAAGRLSVDCTCDGKSQSPAIAWENAPEGTKSFVVSLWHTAPDQEKSYWLLYNIPASVKSLPQNVRGVGIAGLNDRKERGFDPMCSQGPGVKTYHITVYALSEELKLNPASTNRAAVVDAVKGIKLAETTFDFQYERQ
;
A
#
# COMPACT_ATOMS: atom_id res chain seq x y z
N MET A 1 72.21 -21.98 -43.32
CA MET A 1 73.15 -21.53 -42.28
C MET A 1 72.67 -22.01 -40.92
N ASN A 2 73.35 -23.04 -40.41
CA ASN A 2 73.68 -23.36 -39.02
C ASN A 2 72.67 -23.27 -37.84
N ARG A 3 72.59 -24.44 -37.19
CA ARG A 3 72.53 -24.76 -35.73
C ARG A 3 71.12 -24.81 -35.12
N THR A 4 70.53 -25.99 -34.85
CA THR A 4 70.94 -27.14 -33.99
C THR A 4 71.10 -26.74 -32.51
N LEU A 5 70.19 -27.19 -31.65
CA LEU A 5 70.54 -27.86 -30.38
C LEU A 5 69.36 -28.66 -29.82
N TRP A 6 69.56 -29.97 -29.76
CA TRP A 6 68.85 -30.94 -28.94
C TRP A 6 69.37 -30.88 -27.50
N PHE A 7 68.51 -31.11 -26.51
CA PHE A 7 68.85 -31.97 -25.36
C PHE A 7 67.57 -32.53 -24.71
N VAL A 8 67.71 -33.77 -24.25
CA VAL A 8 66.69 -34.75 -23.88
C VAL A 8 67.03 -35.27 -22.46
N LEU A 9 66.01 -35.80 -21.76
CA LEU A 9 66.05 -36.67 -20.54
C LEU A 9 66.22 -35.94 -19.17
N PHE A 10 65.61 -36.32 -18.02
CA PHE A 10 64.82 -37.49 -17.59
C PHE A 10 64.01 -37.18 -16.29
N CYS A 11 63.05 -38.04 -15.97
CA CYS A 11 62.10 -38.08 -14.84
C CYS A 11 62.63 -37.76 -13.42
N CYS A 12 61.77 -37.12 -12.61
CA CYS A 12 61.33 -37.66 -11.31
C CYS A 12 60.05 -36.96 -10.80
N GLN A 13 59.14 -37.75 -10.24
CA GLN A 13 57.79 -37.42 -9.77
C GLN A 13 57.76 -36.42 -8.62
N PHE A 14 56.76 -35.53 -8.60
CA PHE A 14 55.84 -35.38 -7.46
C PHE A 14 54.48 -34.85 -7.97
N ALA A 15 53.41 -35.43 -7.43
CA ALA A 15 52.03 -35.16 -7.78
C ALA A 15 51.60 -33.71 -7.50
N LEU A 16 50.69 -33.17 -8.30
CA LEU A 16 49.36 -32.76 -7.84
C LEU A 16 48.46 -32.45 -9.04
N THR A 17 47.22 -32.88 -8.92
CA THR A 17 46.16 -32.92 -9.91
C THR A 17 45.57 -31.55 -10.26
N ALA A 18 45.39 -31.26 -11.54
CA ALA A 18 44.22 -30.54 -12.07
C ALA A 18 44.16 -30.75 -13.59
N VAL A 19 43.15 -31.48 -14.05
CA VAL A 19 42.81 -31.60 -15.47
C VAL A 19 41.79 -30.51 -15.76
N ALA A 20 42.11 -29.63 -16.71
CA ALA A 20 41.12 -28.83 -17.41
C ALA A 20 41.25 -29.17 -18.90
N HIS A 21 40.18 -29.64 -19.51
CA HIS A 21 39.97 -29.60 -20.94
C HIS A 21 38.49 -29.34 -21.24
N ASP A 22 38.29 -28.53 -22.28
CA ASP A 22 37.05 -28.00 -22.81
C ASP A 22 36.16 -29.04 -23.52
N GLY A 23 34.86 -28.71 -23.56
CA GLY A 23 34.00 -29.00 -24.72
C GLY A 23 32.85 -30.00 -24.51
N GLY A 24 31.68 -29.47 -24.17
CA GLY A 24 30.32 -29.89 -24.57
C GLY A 24 29.92 -31.38 -24.57
N GLU A 25 29.03 -31.75 -23.65
CA GLU A 25 27.75 -32.42 -23.96
C GLU A 25 26.85 -32.54 -22.71
N LEU A 26 25.55 -32.35 -22.93
CA LEU A 26 24.41 -32.91 -22.19
C LEU A 26 24.18 -32.51 -20.72
N HIS A 27 23.09 -31.74 -20.54
CA HIS A 27 22.08 -31.86 -19.49
C HIS A 27 22.41 -32.71 -18.25
N GLN A 28 22.45 -32.06 -17.09
CA GLN A 28 22.07 -32.69 -15.83
C GLN A 28 21.06 -31.82 -15.06
N HIS A 29 19.80 -32.09 -15.40
CA HIS A 29 18.57 -32.14 -14.59
C HIS A 29 18.55 -31.50 -13.19
N ALA A 30 17.71 -30.46 -13.04
CA ALA A 30 17.11 -29.99 -11.77
C ALA A 30 18.14 -29.70 -10.65
N PRO A 31 17.79 -29.15 -9.47
CA PRO A 31 18.39 -29.75 -8.30
C PRO A 31 17.80 -31.15 -8.25
N ALA A 32 18.56 -32.13 -8.77
CA ALA A 32 18.24 -33.55 -8.70
C ALA A 32 17.63 -33.84 -7.32
N GLU A 33 16.54 -34.61 -7.32
CA GLU A 33 15.99 -35.12 -6.08
C GLU A 33 17.13 -35.67 -5.23
N ARG A 34 17.27 -35.11 -4.03
CA ARG A 34 18.30 -35.50 -3.09
C ARG A 34 17.66 -36.38 -2.03
N GLN A 35 18.36 -37.41 -1.62
CA GLN A 35 18.00 -38.16 -0.42
C GLN A 35 18.53 -37.40 0.80
N TRP A 36 17.61 -36.86 1.59
CA TRP A 36 17.85 -36.16 2.85
C TRP A 36 17.79 -37.17 3.98
N THR A 37 18.90 -37.35 4.67
CA THR A 37 18.99 -38.35 5.73
C THR A 37 18.79 -37.68 7.08
N LEU A 38 17.80 -38.12 7.82
CA LEU A 38 17.59 -37.73 9.20
C LEU A 38 18.60 -38.46 10.11
N ALA A 39 18.96 -37.86 11.23
CA ALA A 39 19.85 -38.43 12.24
C ALA A 39 19.30 -39.74 12.84
N THR A 40 17.99 -39.99 12.66
CA THR A 40 17.29 -41.23 13.02
C THR A 40 17.49 -42.37 12.01
N GLY A 41 18.13 -42.12 10.87
CA GLY A 41 18.32 -43.09 9.77
C GLY A 41 17.19 -43.09 8.72
N GLU A 42 16.11 -42.36 8.94
CA GLU A 42 15.03 -42.18 7.96
C GLU A 42 15.50 -41.29 6.81
N SER A 43 15.05 -41.59 5.59
CA SER A 43 15.43 -40.86 4.37
C SER A 43 14.22 -40.24 3.68
N VAL A 44 14.34 -38.98 3.28
CA VAL A 44 13.33 -38.25 2.51
C VAL A 44 13.94 -37.88 1.16
N THR A 45 13.31 -38.28 0.06
CA THR A 45 13.77 -37.87 -1.29
C THR A 45 13.03 -36.63 -1.76
N GLY A 46 13.75 -35.60 -2.19
CA GLY A 46 13.15 -34.39 -2.76
C GLY A 46 14.13 -33.24 -2.97
N SER A 47 13.66 -32.14 -3.55
CA SER A 47 14.46 -30.96 -3.88
C SER A 47 14.44 -29.93 -2.74
N PHE A 48 15.59 -29.31 -2.45
CA PHE A 48 15.69 -28.22 -1.49
C PHE A 48 14.86 -27.00 -1.93
N VAL A 49 14.05 -26.45 -1.03
CA VAL A 49 13.21 -25.26 -1.28
C VAL A 49 13.78 -24.04 -0.56
N SER A 50 14.07 -24.17 0.74
CA SER A 50 14.58 -23.07 1.58
C SER A 50 15.15 -23.62 2.89
N GLU A 51 16.02 -22.86 3.54
CA GLU A 51 16.28 -23.00 4.97
C GLU A 51 16.10 -21.64 5.67
N ARG A 52 15.42 -21.63 6.82
CA ARG A 52 15.31 -20.47 7.71
C ARG A 52 15.21 -20.92 9.16
N ASN A 53 16.03 -20.33 10.04
CA ASN A 53 15.99 -20.56 11.50
C ASN A 53 16.09 -22.06 11.88
N GLY A 54 16.89 -22.84 11.15
CA GLY A 54 17.05 -24.27 11.39
C GLY A 54 15.92 -25.13 10.83
N ARG A 55 15.00 -24.57 10.02
CA ARG A 55 13.97 -25.33 9.30
C ARG A 55 14.33 -25.40 7.82
N VAL A 56 14.67 -26.60 7.35
CA VAL A 56 14.89 -26.93 5.94
C VAL A 56 13.58 -27.40 5.34
N VAL A 57 13.21 -26.90 4.16
CA VAL A 57 12.00 -27.35 3.44
C VAL A 57 12.44 -28.11 2.20
N VAL A 58 11.92 -29.32 2.05
CA VAL A 58 12.17 -30.21 0.91
C VAL A 58 10.86 -30.46 0.17
N ARG A 59 10.85 -30.31 -1.15
CA ARG A 59 9.73 -30.68 -2.01
C ARG A 59 9.92 -32.11 -2.49
N ARG A 60 9.01 -33.01 -2.11
CA ARG A 60 9.01 -34.41 -2.55
C ARG A 60 8.48 -34.53 -3.98
N SER A 61 8.68 -35.70 -4.59
CA SER A 61 8.21 -36.04 -5.94
C SER A 61 6.69 -35.93 -6.12
N ASP A 62 5.91 -36.11 -5.04
CA ASP A 62 4.45 -35.96 -4.99
C ASP A 62 3.99 -34.50 -4.81
N GLY A 63 4.91 -33.53 -4.91
CA GLY A 63 4.63 -32.10 -4.76
C GLY A 63 4.52 -31.62 -3.32
N TRP A 64 4.45 -32.52 -2.34
CA TRP A 64 4.31 -32.14 -0.93
C TRP A 64 5.58 -31.50 -0.38
N LEU A 65 5.41 -30.39 0.34
CA LEU A 65 6.48 -29.76 1.11
C LEU A 65 6.65 -30.48 2.45
N ARG A 66 7.84 -31.04 2.66
CA ARG A 66 8.27 -31.67 3.91
C ARG A 66 9.23 -30.74 4.64
N PRO A 67 8.83 -30.13 5.78
CA PRO A 67 9.77 -29.45 6.65
C PRO A 67 10.61 -30.48 7.40
N LEU A 68 11.91 -30.25 7.44
CA LEU A 68 12.92 -31.01 8.17
C LEU A 68 13.63 -30.06 9.13
N ASN A 69 13.99 -30.55 10.30
CA ASN A 69 14.81 -29.80 11.23
C ASN A 69 16.29 -29.95 10.82
N LEU A 70 16.97 -28.83 10.59
CA LEU A 70 18.38 -28.76 10.18
C LEU A 70 19.29 -29.53 11.15
N GLN A 71 19.08 -29.40 12.46
CA GLN A 71 19.89 -30.09 13.47
C GLN A 71 19.67 -31.61 13.48
N GLN A 72 18.55 -32.07 12.92
CA GLN A 72 18.22 -33.48 12.78
C GLN A 72 18.60 -34.05 11.42
N LEU A 73 19.23 -33.27 10.54
CA LEU A 73 19.79 -33.78 9.28
C LEU A 73 21.18 -34.38 9.50
N SER A 74 21.60 -35.24 8.58
CA SER A 74 22.97 -35.75 8.54
C SER A 74 23.99 -34.60 8.43
N ALA A 75 25.22 -34.81 8.91
CA ALA A 75 26.27 -33.80 8.81
C ALA A 75 26.55 -33.37 7.36
N ALA A 76 26.44 -34.30 6.40
CA ALA A 76 26.58 -34.02 4.97
C ALA A 76 25.45 -33.14 4.41
N ASP A 77 24.23 -33.30 4.92
CA ASP A 77 23.09 -32.47 4.55
C ASP A 77 23.15 -31.09 5.19
N GLN A 78 23.58 -31.00 6.44
CA GLN A 78 23.83 -29.72 7.12
C GLN A 78 24.89 -28.89 6.38
N ALA A 79 26.02 -29.53 6.02
CA ALA A 79 27.09 -28.86 5.28
C ALA A 79 26.64 -28.39 3.89
N TRP A 80 25.83 -29.19 3.19
CA TRP A 80 25.26 -28.80 1.90
C TRP A 80 24.30 -27.61 2.04
N VAL A 81 23.43 -27.61 3.05
CA VAL A 81 22.52 -26.48 3.31
C VAL A 81 23.29 -25.21 3.63
N ALA A 82 24.35 -25.31 4.44
CA ALA A 82 25.22 -24.17 4.74
C ALA A 82 25.93 -23.62 3.48
N ALA A 83 26.49 -24.49 2.64
CA ALA A 83 27.10 -24.08 1.37
C ALA A 83 26.08 -23.43 0.42
N ARG A 84 24.84 -23.95 0.40
CA ARG A 84 23.76 -23.38 -0.41
C ARG A 84 23.30 -22.03 0.11
N GLN A 85 23.23 -21.83 1.44
CA GLN A 85 22.95 -20.53 2.04
C GLN A 85 24.05 -19.51 1.74
N LEU A 86 25.32 -19.91 1.85
CA LEU A 86 26.44 -19.03 1.51
C LEU A 86 26.40 -18.59 0.04
N GLN A 87 26.05 -19.50 -0.88
CA GLN A 87 25.85 -19.16 -2.29
C GLN A 87 24.69 -18.19 -2.49
N ILE A 88 23.58 -18.37 -1.77
CA ILE A 88 22.44 -17.44 -1.79
C ILE A 88 22.85 -16.06 -1.23
N GLU A 89 23.65 -16.02 -0.17
CA GLU A 89 24.13 -14.79 0.47
C GLU A 89 25.17 -14.04 -0.39
N GLN A 90 26.06 -14.76 -1.08
CA GLN A 90 26.98 -14.18 -2.07
C GLN A 90 26.22 -13.56 -3.26
N LEU A 91 25.11 -14.17 -3.69
CA LEU A 91 24.20 -13.59 -4.69
C LEU A 91 23.38 -12.39 -4.16
N ASN A 92 23.35 -12.18 -2.83
CA ASN A 92 22.62 -11.10 -2.18
C ASN A 92 23.50 -9.88 -1.82
N THR A 93 24.83 -9.96 -2.00
CA THR A 93 25.79 -8.96 -1.50
C THR A 93 26.61 -8.24 -2.58
N LEU A 94 26.22 -8.33 -3.87
CA LEU A 94 26.91 -7.62 -4.95
C LEU A 94 26.56 -6.10 -4.98
N PRO A 95 27.51 -5.20 -5.32
CA PRO A 95 27.31 -3.74 -5.23
C PRO A 95 26.41 -3.15 -6.33
N GLN A 96 25.69 -2.06 -5.98
CA GLN A 96 24.67 -1.35 -6.79
C GLN A 96 25.25 -0.35 -7.80
N TYR A 97 24.48 -0.04 -8.86
CA TYR A 97 24.76 1.03 -9.83
C TYR A 97 23.58 2.00 -10.04
N ILE A 98 23.95 3.19 -10.55
CA ILE A 98 23.30 4.50 -10.53
C ILE A 98 22.21 4.67 -11.61
N ILE A 99 21.08 5.29 -11.25
CA ILE A 99 20.01 5.72 -12.18
C ILE A 99 20.47 7.00 -12.91
N ALA A 100 20.56 6.95 -14.24
CA ALA A 100 20.77 8.12 -15.09
C ALA A 100 19.44 8.75 -15.49
N SER A 101 19.37 10.09 -15.47
CA SER A 101 18.22 10.86 -15.96
C SER A 101 18.43 11.29 -17.42
N LEU A 102 17.39 11.26 -18.24
CA LEU A 102 17.39 11.79 -19.61
C LEU A 102 16.13 12.66 -19.87
N PRO A 103 16.21 13.59 -20.84
CA PRO A 103 15.46 14.85 -20.83
C PRO A 103 14.07 14.77 -21.48
N ALA A 104 13.24 15.75 -21.13
CA ALA A 104 11.88 15.91 -21.63
C ALA A 104 11.84 16.29 -23.12
N ALA A 105 10.88 15.70 -23.86
CA ALA A 105 10.51 16.14 -25.19
C ALA A 105 8.99 16.16 -25.38
N THR A 106 8.59 17.04 -26.28
CA THR A 106 7.31 17.75 -26.46
C THR A 106 6.12 16.92 -26.93
N ALA A 107 4.93 17.39 -26.55
CA ALA A 107 3.62 16.79 -26.77
C ALA A 107 3.11 16.86 -28.22
N VAL A 108 2.46 15.79 -28.67
CA VAL A 108 1.38 15.79 -29.66
C VAL A 108 0.34 14.75 -29.22
N GLU A 109 -0.94 15.10 -29.14
CA GLU A 109 -2.07 14.23 -28.76
C GLU A 109 -2.86 13.68 -29.98
N PRO A 110 -3.76 12.68 -29.80
CA PRO A 110 -3.77 11.46 -30.61
C PRO A 110 -4.93 11.36 -31.62
N ASN A 111 -4.80 10.45 -32.58
CA ASN A 111 -5.94 9.93 -33.35
C ASN A 111 -5.72 8.43 -33.62
N MET A 112 -6.55 7.57 -33.04
CA MET A 112 -6.49 6.10 -33.22
C MET A 112 -7.51 5.69 -34.31
N PRO A 113 -7.09 5.05 -35.42
CA PRO A 113 -8.02 4.43 -36.36
C PRO A 113 -8.37 3.00 -35.91
N LYS A 114 -9.64 2.62 -36.11
CA LYS A 114 -10.14 1.24 -35.98
C LYS A 114 -9.74 0.40 -37.19
N GLY A 115 -9.32 -0.84 -36.94
CA GLY A 115 -9.44 -1.95 -37.90
C GLY A 115 -8.17 -2.34 -38.65
N ALA A 116 -7.22 -2.99 -37.96
CA ALA A 116 -6.30 -4.00 -38.48
C ALA A 116 -5.53 -4.61 -37.29
N VAL A 117 -5.52 -5.93 -37.15
CA VAL A 117 -4.63 -6.61 -36.19
C VAL A 117 -3.22 -6.53 -36.79
N SER A 118 -2.30 -5.80 -36.14
CA SER A 118 -0.92 -5.70 -36.62
C SER A 118 -0.18 -7.02 -36.40
N ALA A 119 0.91 -7.26 -37.14
CA ALA A 119 1.78 -8.42 -36.91
C ALA A 119 2.28 -8.49 -35.45
N ASP A 120 2.41 -7.33 -34.80
CA ASP A 120 2.84 -7.19 -33.42
C ASP A 120 1.78 -7.70 -32.43
N SER A 121 0.47 -7.51 -32.69
CA SER A 121 -0.57 -8.04 -31.80
C SER A 121 -0.61 -9.57 -31.80
N ALA A 122 -0.34 -10.20 -32.94
CA ALA A 122 -0.32 -11.66 -33.05
C ALA A 122 0.87 -12.27 -32.28
N ALA A 123 2.05 -11.63 -32.38
CA ALA A 123 3.24 -12.04 -31.63
C ALA A 123 3.03 -11.88 -30.12
N GLN A 124 2.47 -10.75 -29.68
CA GLN A 124 2.18 -10.51 -28.27
C GLN A 124 1.14 -11.49 -27.72
N LYS A 125 0.07 -11.75 -28.47
CA LYS A 125 -0.92 -12.78 -28.11
C LYS A 125 -0.24 -14.14 -27.91
N GLN A 126 0.63 -14.55 -28.84
CA GLN A 126 1.35 -15.81 -28.73
C GLN A 126 2.25 -15.86 -27.49
N GLN A 127 2.94 -14.77 -27.16
CA GLN A 127 3.78 -14.68 -25.97
C GLN A 127 2.96 -14.75 -24.67
N LEU A 128 1.81 -14.07 -24.63
CA LEU A 128 0.85 -14.16 -23.53
C LEU A 128 0.36 -15.60 -23.35
N GLU A 129 -0.15 -16.23 -24.41
CA GLU A 129 -0.58 -17.64 -24.38
C GLU A 129 0.50 -18.57 -23.83
N GLN A 130 1.75 -18.41 -24.28
CA GLN A 130 2.88 -19.18 -23.79
C GLN A 130 3.21 -18.91 -22.32
N SER A 131 3.06 -17.67 -21.86
CA SER A 131 3.36 -17.28 -20.47
C SER A 131 2.41 -17.94 -19.47
N PHE A 132 1.12 -18.04 -19.80
CA PHE A 132 0.09 -18.62 -18.92
C PHE A 132 -0.06 -20.14 -19.08
N LYS A 133 0.45 -20.73 -20.17
CA LYS A 133 0.34 -22.17 -20.47
C LYS A 133 0.79 -23.10 -19.32
N PRO A 134 1.88 -22.83 -18.58
CA PRO A 134 2.30 -23.69 -17.47
C PRO A 134 1.29 -23.76 -16.31
N PHE A 135 0.29 -22.87 -16.27
CA PHE A 135 -0.70 -22.74 -15.21
C PHE A 135 -2.13 -23.02 -15.69
N SER A 136 -2.29 -23.77 -16.80
CA SER A 136 -3.61 -24.07 -17.39
C SER A 136 -4.60 -24.78 -16.47
N ASP A 137 -4.12 -25.41 -15.40
CA ASP A 137 -4.95 -26.09 -14.40
C ASP A 137 -5.69 -25.10 -13.49
N VAL A 138 -5.16 -23.89 -13.34
CA VAL A 138 -5.69 -22.83 -12.45
C VAL A 138 -6.05 -21.54 -13.18
N VAL A 139 -5.62 -21.39 -14.43
CA VAL A 139 -5.87 -20.24 -15.30
C VAL A 139 -6.57 -20.68 -16.58
N LYS A 140 -7.60 -19.93 -16.96
CA LYS A 140 -8.19 -20.01 -18.31
C LYS A 140 -7.91 -18.71 -19.05
N THR A 141 -7.62 -18.79 -20.34
CA THR A 141 -7.34 -17.62 -21.15
C THR A 141 -8.26 -17.55 -22.36
N ARG A 142 -8.54 -16.33 -22.80
CA ARG A 142 -9.27 -16.03 -24.04
C ARG A 142 -8.79 -14.69 -24.59
N SER A 143 -9.10 -14.37 -25.83
CA SER A 143 -8.75 -13.07 -26.43
C SER A 143 -9.83 -12.56 -27.35
N ASP A 144 -9.89 -11.25 -27.52
CA ASP A 144 -10.54 -10.59 -28.64
C ASP A 144 -9.49 -9.82 -29.48
N GLU A 145 -9.94 -8.93 -30.35
CA GLU A 145 -9.09 -8.10 -31.21
C GLU A 145 -8.19 -7.10 -30.44
N ASN A 146 -8.55 -6.74 -29.22
CA ASN A 146 -7.88 -5.68 -28.44
C ASN A 146 -7.21 -6.21 -27.17
N PHE A 147 -7.78 -7.24 -26.54
CA PHE A 147 -7.39 -7.68 -25.20
C PHE A 147 -7.20 -9.18 -25.12
N PHE A 148 -6.20 -9.57 -24.31
CA PHE A 148 -6.04 -10.90 -23.76
C PHE A 148 -6.66 -10.94 -22.37
N TYR A 149 -7.47 -11.95 -22.10
CA TYR A 149 -8.18 -12.11 -20.84
C TYR A 149 -7.64 -13.31 -20.06
N VAL A 150 -7.45 -13.10 -18.76
CA VAL A 150 -6.97 -14.11 -17.81
C VAL A 150 -8.06 -14.33 -16.77
N GLU A 151 -8.57 -15.56 -16.72
CA GLU A 151 -9.56 -16.00 -15.74
C GLU A 151 -8.91 -16.91 -14.69
N SER A 152 -9.17 -16.66 -13.42
CA SER A 152 -8.61 -17.42 -12.31
C SER A 152 -9.49 -17.28 -11.06
N ASN A 153 -9.15 -18.01 -10.00
CA ASN A 153 -9.72 -17.80 -8.67
C ASN A 153 -8.84 -16.95 -7.74
N GLY A 154 -7.66 -16.50 -8.20
CA GLY A 154 -6.72 -15.71 -7.42
C GLY A 154 -6.00 -16.45 -6.27
N VAL A 155 -6.10 -17.79 -6.19
CA VAL A 155 -5.44 -18.58 -5.14
C VAL A 155 -4.25 -19.34 -5.72
N PRO A 156 -3.01 -19.09 -5.27
CA PRO A 156 -1.82 -19.76 -5.78
C PRO A 156 -1.64 -21.18 -5.24
N ASP A 157 -0.86 -21.99 -5.96
CA ASP A 157 -0.37 -23.29 -5.53
C ASP A 157 1.00 -23.19 -4.82
N HIS A 158 1.01 -22.48 -3.68
CA HIS A 158 2.14 -22.46 -2.74
C HIS A 158 1.67 -22.18 -1.30
N GLU A 159 2.58 -22.26 -0.33
CA GLU A 159 2.27 -21.88 1.07
C GLU A 159 1.90 -20.39 1.11
N MET A 160 0.72 -20.06 1.62
CA MET A 160 0.24 -18.68 1.78
C MET A 160 0.31 -18.25 3.25
N MET A 161 0.31 -16.94 3.50
CA MET A 161 0.13 -16.29 4.81
C MET A 161 1.27 -16.47 5.82
N VAL A 162 2.04 -17.56 5.75
CA VAL A 162 3.15 -17.82 6.68
C VAL A 162 4.24 -16.78 6.51
N GLY A 163 4.67 -16.18 7.62
CA GLY A 163 5.67 -15.11 7.64
C GLY A 163 5.11 -13.73 7.97
N ILE A 164 3.81 -13.53 7.80
CA ILE A 164 3.13 -12.27 8.14
C ILE A 164 3.23 -11.99 9.65
N THR A 165 3.68 -10.80 10.02
CA THR A 165 3.81 -10.31 11.41
C THR A 165 2.92 -9.09 11.70
N ALA A 166 2.36 -8.47 10.67
CA ALA A 166 1.35 -7.41 10.75
C ALA A 166 0.05 -7.88 10.07
N TRP A 167 -0.72 -8.70 10.77
CA TRP A 167 -1.88 -9.37 10.17
C TRP A 167 -3.20 -8.62 10.39
N GLN A 168 -3.95 -8.42 9.31
CA GLN A 168 -5.28 -7.80 9.30
C GLN A 168 -6.46 -8.77 9.48
N GLN A 169 -6.20 -9.97 9.99
CA GLN A 169 -7.22 -10.99 10.24
C GLN A 169 -8.02 -11.41 8.98
N GLN A 170 -7.40 -11.26 7.81
CA GLN A 170 -7.92 -11.75 6.53
C GLN A 170 -7.26 -13.08 6.17
N VAL A 171 -7.96 -13.95 5.45
CA VAL A 171 -7.49 -15.26 5.02
C VAL A 171 -7.73 -15.45 3.52
N PRO A 172 -7.05 -16.38 2.83
CA PRO A 172 -7.25 -16.57 1.40
C PRO A 172 -8.63 -17.13 1.10
N LEU A 173 -9.44 -16.41 0.32
CA LEU A 173 -10.67 -16.92 -0.28
C LEU A 173 -10.62 -16.80 -1.80
N PRO A 174 -11.12 -17.81 -2.53
CA PRO A 174 -11.19 -17.77 -3.98
C PRO A 174 -12.12 -16.66 -4.45
N GLN A 175 -11.65 -15.90 -5.43
CA GLN A 175 -12.39 -14.81 -6.08
C GLN A 175 -12.94 -15.29 -7.42
N LYS A 176 -13.92 -14.57 -7.98
CA LYS A 176 -14.53 -14.92 -9.27
C LYS A 176 -14.00 -14.02 -10.39
N TYR A 177 -12.73 -14.16 -10.74
CA TYR A 177 -12.13 -13.42 -11.85
C TYR A 177 -12.41 -14.13 -13.18
N SER A 178 -13.67 -14.16 -13.63
CA SER A 178 -14.08 -14.86 -14.86
C SER A 178 -15.16 -14.11 -15.62
N GLY A 179 -15.35 -14.45 -16.90
CA GLY A 179 -16.34 -13.79 -17.76
C GLY A 179 -16.08 -12.29 -17.87
N GLU A 180 -17.09 -11.45 -17.59
CA GLU A 180 -16.95 -9.98 -17.58
C GLU A 180 -16.02 -9.45 -16.47
N ASN A 181 -15.74 -10.27 -15.43
CA ASN A 181 -14.86 -9.93 -14.31
C ASN A 181 -13.44 -10.51 -14.48
N ALA A 182 -13.05 -10.93 -15.69
CA ALA A 182 -11.72 -11.43 -15.99
C ALA A 182 -10.68 -10.29 -16.01
N TRP A 183 -9.43 -10.60 -15.66
CA TRP A 183 -8.31 -9.68 -15.89
C TRP A 183 -8.13 -9.48 -17.39
N ARG A 184 -7.72 -8.29 -17.81
CA ARG A 184 -7.48 -7.97 -19.22
C ARG A 184 -6.12 -7.31 -19.39
N ILE A 185 -5.43 -7.68 -20.46
CA ILE A 185 -4.10 -7.18 -20.83
C ILE A 185 -4.21 -6.69 -22.29
N PRO A 186 -3.81 -5.45 -22.61
CA PRO A 186 -3.79 -4.97 -23.99
C PRO A 186 -2.92 -5.85 -24.90
N LEU A 187 -3.43 -6.23 -26.07
CA LEU A 187 -2.65 -6.90 -27.13
C LEU A 187 -1.85 -5.92 -28.00
N ASN A 188 -2.10 -4.63 -27.83
CA ASN A 188 -1.44 -3.54 -28.54
C ASN A 188 -1.09 -2.43 -27.53
N PRO A 189 -0.06 -2.65 -26.70
CA PRO A 189 0.37 -1.68 -25.71
C PRO A 189 0.93 -0.45 -26.43
N VAL A 190 0.55 0.72 -25.94
CA VAL A 190 1.02 2.01 -26.46
C VAL A 190 1.96 2.60 -25.42
N PRO A 191 3.22 2.91 -25.75
CA PRO A 191 4.09 3.65 -24.84
C PRO A 191 3.45 4.97 -24.42
N ALA A 192 3.35 5.20 -23.12
CA ALA A 192 2.76 6.42 -22.59
C ALA A 192 3.69 7.61 -22.85
N LYS A 193 3.12 8.73 -23.30
CA LYS A 193 3.85 10.01 -23.39
C LYS A 193 4.31 10.50 -22.03
N ALA A 194 3.56 10.17 -20.99
CA ALA A 194 3.86 10.47 -19.60
C ALA A 194 3.65 9.20 -18.75
N PRO A 195 4.69 8.36 -18.60
CA PRO A 195 4.64 7.18 -17.74
C PRO A 195 4.19 7.51 -16.32
N MET A 196 3.32 6.68 -15.76
CA MET A 196 2.74 6.91 -14.43
C MET A 196 3.42 6.04 -13.38
N SER A 197 4.02 6.65 -12.37
CA SER A 197 4.70 5.90 -11.29
C SER A 197 3.71 5.30 -10.30
N ALA A 198 3.93 4.04 -9.91
CA ALA A 198 3.26 3.38 -8.80
C ALA A 198 3.68 3.97 -7.43
N LYS A 199 4.74 4.78 -7.37
CA LYS A 199 5.12 5.47 -6.12
C LYS A 199 4.14 6.58 -5.74
N THR A 200 3.42 7.12 -6.72
CA THR A 200 2.52 8.26 -6.55
C THR A 200 1.07 7.95 -6.93
N ASN A 201 0.85 6.83 -7.63
CA ASN A 201 -0.44 6.44 -8.21
C ASN A 201 -0.71 4.96 -7.93
N PHE A 202 -1.91 4.48 -8.26
CA PHE A 202 -2.26 3.05 -8.21
C PHE A 202 -2.09 2.40 -6.81
N PHE A 203 -2.39 3.14 -5.74
CA PHE A 203 -2.35 2.59 -4.37
C PHE A 203 -3.51 1.64 -4.05
N ARG A 204 -4.44 1.43 -5.00
CA ARG A 204 -5.56 0.51 -4.89
C ARG A 204 -5.55 -0.42 -6.10
N GLY A 205 -6.02 -1.65 -5.89
CA GLY A 205 -6.14 -2.64 -6.95
C GLY A 205 -4.80 -3.14 -7.48
N ALA A 206 -4.87 -3.96 -8.52
CA ALA A 206 -3.68 -4.55 -9.12
C ALA A 206 -3.01 -3.60 -10.11
N ILE A 207 -1.69 -3.75 -10.25
CA ILE A 207 -0.89 -3.13 -11.31
C ILE A 207 -0.36 -4.15 -12.32
N ALA A 208 -0.44 -5.44 -11.99
CA ALA A 208 -0.07 -6.53 -12.87
C ALA A 208 -0.86 -7.80 -12.50
N ILE A 209 -0.78 -8.81 -13.37
CA ILE A 209 -1.30 -10.15 -13.13
C ILE A 209 -0.13 -11.14 -13.27
N ALA A 210 0.06 -11.99 -12.26
CA ALA A 210 1.08 -13.03 -12.30
C ALA A 210 0.64 -14.16 -13.26
N VAL A 211 1.60 -14.90 -13.81
CA VAL A 211 1.30 -15.99 -14.77
C VAL A 211 0.51 -17.15 -14.17
N ASN A 212 0.46 -17.27 -12.83
CA ASN A 212 -0.40 -18.20 -12.11
C ASN A 212 -1.83 -17.67 -11.86
N GLY A 213 -2.17 -16.49 -12.40
CA GLY A 213 -3.49 -15.87 -12.28
C GLY A 213 -3.73 -15.12 -10.97
N VAL A 214 -2.71 -14.92 -10.13
CA VAL A 214 -2.82 -14.12 -8.91
C VAL A 214 -2.49 -12.66 -9.22
N PRO A 215 -3.34 -11.70 -8.82
CA PRO A 215 -3.05 -10.30 -9.08
C PRO A 215 -1.85 -9.80 -8.27
N ILE A 216 -1.11 -8.85 -8.84
CA ILE A 216 0.05 -8.20 -8.23
C ILE A 216 -0.32 -6.74 -7.98
N PHE A 217 -0.32 -6.35 -6.73
CA PHE A 217 -0.67 -5.03 -6.24
C PHE A 217 0.60 -4.20 -6.03
N ASN A 218 0.40 -2.89 -5.92
CA ASN A 218 1.45 -1.94 -5.64
C ASN A 218 2.15 -2.25 -4.30
N PRO A 219 3.49 -2.31 -4.22
CA PRO A 219 4.19 -2.52 -2.96
C PRO A 219 3.86 -1.47 -1.88
N ILE A 220 3.37 -0.29 -2.28
CA ILE A 220 2.85 0.73 -1.38
C ILE A 220 1.35 0.51 -1.17
N LYS A 221 0.94 0.33 0.10
CA LYS A 221 -0.47 0.15 0.46
C LYS A 221 -1.31 1.40 0.17
N ASN A 222 -2.63 1.28 0.34
CA ASN A 222 -3.64 2.32 0.09
C ASN A 222 -3.41 3.67 0.81
N ASP A 223 -2.50 3.76 1.78
CA ASP A 223 -2.14 5.01 2.45
C ASP A 223 -1.09 5.85 1.68
N GLY A 224 -0.54 5.29 0.60
CA GLY A 224 0.41 5.96 -0.30
C GLY A 224 1.80 6.18 0.27
N LYS A 225 2.14 5.54 1.40
CA LYS A 225 3.43 5.75 2.08
C LYS A 225 4.07 4.50 2.65
N THR A 226 3.28 3.51 3.03
CA THR A 226 3.79 2.33 3.71
C THR A 226 4.07 1.22 2.73
N ASP A 227 5.33 0.80 2.72
CA ASP A 227 5.79 -0.39 2.02
C ASP A 227 5.29 -1.65 2.75
N THR A 228 4.49 -2.46 2.05
CA THR A 228 3.82 -3.64 2.60
C THR A 228 4.83 -4.73 3.04
N LEU A 229 5.97 -4.86 2.33
CA LEU A 229 7.03 -5.80 2.72
C LEU A 229 7.69 -5.35 4.03
N LEU A 230 8.08 -4.07 4.10
CA LEU A 230 8.72 -3.52 5.30
C LEU A 230 7.78 -3.43 6.51
N ALA A 231 6.47 -3.33 6.26
CA ALA A 231 5.45 -3.37 7.30
C ALA A 231 5.27 -4.77 7.93
N GLY A 232 5.86 -5.82 7.34
CA GLY A 232 5.65 -7.20 7.79
C GLY A 232 4.27 -7.75 7.45
N GLU A 233 3.60 -7.17 6.45
CA GLU A 233 2.25 -7.56 6.03
C GLU A 233 2.28 -8.71 5.00
N LEU A 234 3.46 -9.08 4.47
CA LEU A 234 3.64 -10.11 3.44
C LEU A 234 4.07 -11.47 3.99
N ASP A 235 3.60 -12.52 3.32
CA ASP A 235 4.06 -13.89 3.54
C ASP A 235 5.42 -14.15 2.87
N ASN A 236 5.93 -15.37 3.03
CA ASN A 236 7.23 -15.79 2.49
C ASN A 236 7.33 -15.75 0.95
N PHE A 237 6.19 -15.68 0.25
CA PHE A 237 6.10 -15.59 -1.20
C PHE A 237 5.80 -14.16 -1.66
N GLY A 238 5.65 -13.24 -0.71
CA GLY A 238 5.48 -11.82 -0.97
C GLY A 238 4.06 -11.41 -1.30
N GLY A 239 3.07 -12.19 -0.83
CA GLY A 239 1.67 -11.83 -0.94
C GLY A 239 0.96 -11.80 0.41
N HIS A 240 -0.27 -11.33 0.40
CA HIS A 240 -1.18 -11.37 1.55
C HIS A 240 -2.63 -11.30 1.08
N CYS A 241 -3.57 -11.35 2.02
CA CYS A 241 -4.99 -11.19 1.73
C CYS A 241 -5.43 -9.75 1.97
N GLY A 242 -6.13 -9.17 1.00
CA GLY A 242 -6.79 -7.86 1.09
C GLY A 242 -8.05 -7.88 1.96
N ARG A 243 -8.72 -6.73 2.02
CA ARG A 243 -9.97 -6.56 2.80
C ARG A 243 -11.12 -7.41 2.28
N ALA A 244 -11.00 -7.96 1.07
CA ALA A 244 -11.99 -8.87 0.51
C ALA A 244 -11.64 -10.35 0.70
N ASP A 245 -10.68 -10.67 1.58
CA ASP A 245 -10.07 -12.00 1.69
C ASP A 245 -9.42 -12.45 0.36
N ASP A 246 -9.07 -11.51 -0.51
CA ASP A 246 -8.45 -11.75 -1.82
C ASP A 246 -6.93 -11.86 -1.67
N TYR A 247 -6.34 -12.99 -2.02
CA TYR A 247 -4.89 -13.14 -2.02
C TYR A 247 -4.27 -12.41 -3.22
N HIS A 248 -3.20 -11.66 -2.98
CA HIS A 248 -2.44 -10.95 -4.01
C HIS A 248 -0.98 -10.75 -3.62
N TYR A 249 -0.10 -10.65 -4.62
CA TYR A 249 1.32 -10.33 -4.40
C TYR A 249 1.56 -8.84 -4.29
N HIS A 250 2.62 -8.44 -3.59
CA HIS A 250 3.17 -7.08 -3.58
C HIS A 250 4.64 -7.02 -4.03
N ILE A 251 5.24 -8.17 -4.31
CA ILE A 251 6.56 -8.29 -4.92
C ILE A 251 6.44 -9.20 -6.14
N ALA A 252 7.35 -9.09 -7.10
CA ALA A 252 7.34 -9.99 -8.25
C ALA A 252 7.46 -11.45 -7.80
N PRO A 253 6.56 -12.36 -8.22
CA PRO A 253 6.58 -13.76 -7.82
C PRO A 253 7.63 -14.54 -8.63
N VAL A 254 8.92 -14.19 -8.47
CA VAL A 254 10.05 -14.78 -9.21
C VAL A 254 10.17 -16.30 -9.04
N HIS A 255 9.55 -16.86 -8.01
CA HIS A 255 9.49 -18.31 -7.81
C HIS A 255 8.75 -19.05 -8.94
N LEU A 256 7.90 -18.35 -9.71
CA LEU A 256 7.17 -18.90 -10.86
C LEU A 256 8.10 -19.24 -12.03
N GLU A 257 9.34 -18.72 -12.06
CA GLU A 257 10.36 -19.10 -13.05
C GLU A 257 10.68 -20.60 -13.02
N LYS A 258 10.38 -21.27 -11.90
CA LYS A 258 10.52 -22.73 -11.80
C LYS A 258 9.56 -23.49 -12.73
N GLN A 259 8.40 -22.90 -13.02
CA GLN A 259 7.38 -23.48 -13.89
C GLN A 259 7.41 -22.87 -15.30
N THR A 260 7.66 -21.57 -15.43
CA THR A 260 7.73 -20.91 -16.74
C THR A 260 9.06 -21.17 -17.45
N GLY A 261 10.13 -21.40 -16.70
CA GLY A 261 11.50 -21.48 -17.19
C GLY A 261 12.25 -20.13 -17.12
N PRO A 262 13.59 -20.16 -17.14
CA PRO A 262 14.43 -18.96 -17.08
C PRO A 262 14.16 -18.03 -18.28
N GLY A 263 14.23 -16.72 -18.04
CA GLY A 263 14.04 -15.72 -19.10
C GLY A 263 12.62 -15.72 -19.69
N LYS A 264 11.63 -16.21 -18.93
CA LYS A 264 10.21 -16.11 -19.27
C LYS A 264 9.50 -15.16 -18.31
N PRO A 265 8.42 -14.49 -18.73
CA PRO A 265 7.67 -13.59 -17.85
C PRO A 265 7.13 -14.33 -16.63
N VAL A 266 7.22 -13.70 -15.46
CA VAL A 266 6.59 -14.13 -14.20
C VAL A 266 5.25 -13.41 -13.96
N GLY A 267 4.98 -12.37 -14.73
CA GLY A 267 3.72 -11.66 -14.76
C GLY A 267 3.64 -10.72 -15.94
N TRP A 268 2.51 -10.04 -16.07
CA TRP A 268 2.25 -9.04 -17.09
C TRP A 268 1.61 -7.83 -16.45
N ALA A 269 2.20 -6.65 -16.70
CA ALA A 269 1.63 -5.40 -16.26
C ALA A 269 0.34 -5.10 -17.02
N LEU A 270 -0.58 -4.38 -16.38
CA LEU A 270 -1.90 -4.07 -16.97
C LEU A 270 -1.84 -3.10 -18.15
N ASP A 271 -0.67 -2.52 -18.44
CA ASP A 271 -0.39 -1.74 -19.64
C ASP A 271 0.01 -2.59 -20.86
N GLY A 272 0.21 -3.90 -20.67
CA GLY A 272 0.51 -4.86 -21.73
C GLY A 272 1.96 -5.33 -21.82
N TYR A 273 2.88 -4.82 -20.98
CA TYR A 273 4.28 -5.25 -21.04
C TYR A 273 4.60 -6.39 -20.06
N PRO A 274 5.48 -7.35 -20.44
CA PRO A 274 5.84 -8.47 -19.59
C PRO A 274 6.73 -8.02 -18.41
N ILE A 275 6.63 -8.76 -17.31
CA ILE A 275 7.47 -8.63 -16.12
C ILE A 275 8.31 -9.90 -16.01
N PHE A 276 9.63 -9.76 -16.12
CA PHE A 276 10.59 -10.85 -15.96
C PHE A 276 11.10 -10.94 -14.53
N GLY A 277 11.77 -12.04 -14.20
CA GLY A 277 12.50 -12.20 -12.95
C GLY A 277 13.72 -11.27 -12.85
N TYR A 278 14.60 -11.59 -11.91
CA TYR A 278 15.83 -10.81 -11.71
C TYR A 278 16.73 -10.91 -12.94
N GLN A 279 17.31 -9.78 -13.35
CA GLN A 279 18.33 -9.79 -14.39
C GLN A 279 19.57 -10.57 -13.92
N ASP A 280 20.17 -11.33 -14.83
CA ASP A 280 21.49 -11.92 -14.65
C ASP A 280 22.54 -10.88 -15.08
N PRO A 281 23.40 -10.38 -14.18
CA PRO A 281 24.45 -9.41 -14.50
C PRO A 281 25.48 -9.89 -15.53
N THR A 282 25.52 -11.20 -15.78
CA THR A 282 26.42 -11.83 -16.76
C THR A 282 25.76 -12.06 -18.11
N ALA A 283 24.43 -11.89 -18.20
CA ALA A 283 23.72 -12.06 -19.45
C ALA A 283 24.03 -10.92 -20.42
N LYS A 284 24.03 -11.26 -21.72
CA LYS A 284 24.41 -10.33 -22.80
C LYS A 284 23.43 -9.16 -22.94
N ASP A 285 22.20 -9.36 -22.49
CA ASP A 285 21.09 -8.40 -22.50
C ASP A 285 20.92 -7.67 -21.15
N PHE A 286 21.84 -7.85 -20.19
CA PHE A 286 21.84 -7.08 -18.97
C PHE A 286 21.91 -5.58 -19.28
N ALA A 287 20.92 -4.83 -18.80
CA ALA A 287 20.85 -3.39 -19.00
C ALA A 287 20.33 -2.65 -17.74
N PRO A 288 20.78 -1.40 -17.52
CA PRO A 288 20.22 -0.55 -16.47
C PRO A 288 18.71 -0.41 -16.62
N LEU A 289 18.00 -0.48 -15.50
CA LEU A 289 16.56 -0.27 -15.46
C LEU A 289 16.23 1.23 -15.39
N ASP A 290 15.14 1.62 -16.03
CA ASP A 290 14.59 2.96 -16.01
C ASP A 290 13.77 3.23 -14.72
N ALA A 291 13.13 4.41 -14.67
CA ALA A 291 12.33 4.81 -13.50
C ALA A 291 11.07 3.94 -13.28
N MET A 292 10.61 3.21 -14.29
CA MET A 292 9.49 2.27 -14.20
C MET A 292 9.96 0.84 -13.89
N ASN A 293 11.26 0.65 -13.62
CA ASN A 293 11.88 -0.63 -13.31
C ASN A 293 11.88 -1.60 -14.51
N GLY A 294 12.04 -1.07 -15.72
CA GLY A 294 12.17 -1.84 -16.95
C GLY A 294 13.24 -1.31 -17.89
N HIS A 295 13.38 -1.91 -19.06
CA HIS A 295 14.24 -1.42 -20.13
C HIS A 295 13.74 -1.90 -21.50
N THR A 296 14.29 -1.35 -22.58
CA THR A 296 14.09 -1.87 -23.94
C THR A 296 15.21 -2.85 -24.29
N GLY A 297 14.83 -4.10 -24.59
CA GLY A 297 15.79 -5.16 -24.91
C GLY A 297 16.45 -4.97 -26.29
N PRO A 298 17.45 -5.80 -26.63
CA PRO A 298 18.09 -5.77 -27.95
C PRO A 298 17.15 -6.06 -29.12
N ASP A 299 16.00 -6.69 -28.85
CA ASP A 299 14.92 -6.96 -29.80
C ASP A 299 14.01 -5.74 -30.03
N GLY A 300 14.26 -4.63 -29.34
CA GLY A 300 13.45 -3.41 -29.40
C GLY A 300 12.19 -3.46 -28.54
N GLN A 301 11.98 -4.51 -27.74
CA GLN A 301 10.78 -4.66 -26.91
C GLN A 301 11.04 -4.20 -25.48
N TYR A 302 10.16 -3.34 -24.98
CA TYR A 302 10.18 -2.90 -23.60
C TYR A 302 9.65 -3.99 -22.67
N HIS A 303 10.27 -4.15 -21.50
CA HIS A 303 9.80 -5.07 -20.47
C HIS A 303 10.28 -4.64 -19.09
N TYR A 304 9.58 -5.11 -18.05
CA TYR A 304 9.93 -4.86 -16.65
C TYR A 304 10.73 -6.01 -16.06
N HIS A 305 11.42 -5.71 -14.94
CA HIS A 305 12.11 -6.71 -14.15
C HIS A 305 11.72 -6.66 -12.67
N ALA A 306 11.79 -7.82 -12.03
CA ALA A 306 11.84 -7.91 -10.59
C ALA A 306 13.12 -7.28 -10.05
N THR A 307 13.04 -6.68 -8.86
CA THR A 307 14.21 -6.17 -8.12
C THR A 307 14.15 -6.58 -6.65
N LYS A 308 15.30 -6.74 -6.00
CA LYS A 308 15.35 -7.10 -4.56
C LYS A 308 15.05 -5.90 -3.66
N THR A 309 15.15 -4.69 -4.20
CA THR A 309 14.80 -3.44 -3.54
C THR A 309 13.53 -2.88 -4.17
N TYR A 310 12.85 -1.99 -3.44
CA TYR A 310 11.74 -1.21 -3.97
C TYR A 310 12.11 -0.67 -5.37
N PRO A 311 11.25 -0.83 -6.39
CA PRO A 311 9.82 -1.20 -6.30
C PRO A 311 9.50 -2.71 -6.34
N TYR A 312 10.49 -3.59 -6.31
CA TYR A 312 10.37 -5.06 -6.36
C TYR A 312 9.76 -5.69 -7.62
N LEU A 313 8.97 -4.93 -8.38
CA LEU A 313 8.31 -5.26 -9.64
C LEU A 313 8.23 -4.00 -10.52
N ASN A 314 7.28 -3.88 -11.44
CA ASN A 314 7.13 -2.65 -12.22
C ASN A 314 6.87 -1.44 -11.30
N GLY A 315 7.71 -0.41 -11.42
CA GLY A 315 7.65 0.81 -10.61
C GLY A 315 6.54 1.78 -11.02
N GLY A 316 5.71 1.37 -11.97
CA GLY A 316 4.68 2.16 -12.62
C GLY A 316 4.30 1.54 -13.97
N PHE A 317 3.77 2.37 -14.86
CA PHE A 317 3.42 1.98 -16.22
C PHE A 317 4.18 2.81 -17.24
N HIS A 318 4.98 2.11 -18.05
CA HIS A 318 5.57 2.55 -19.30
C HIS A 318 4.50 2.74 -20.37
N GLY A 319 3.49 1.87 -20.42
CA GLY A 319 2.38 1.97 -21.35
C GLY A 319 1.20 2.79 -20.84
N GLU A 320 0.28 3.10 -21.74
CA GLU A 320 -0.95 3.81 -21.43
C GLU A 320 -1.89 2.94 -20.57
N VAL A 321 -2.32 3.49 -19.44
CA VAL A 321 -3.42 2.96 -18.62
C VAL A 321 -4.33 4.09 -18.20
N VAL A 322 -5.57 3.77 -17.84
CA VAL A 322 -6.49 4.73 -17.23
C VAL A 322 -6.42 4.55 -15.71
N GLU A 323 -6.07 5.59 -14.97
CA GLU A 323 -6.22 5.62 -13.52
C GLU A 323 -7.59 6.20 -13.15
N ARG A 324 -8.34 5.49 -12.29
CA ARG A 324 -9.55 6.01 -11.64
C ARG A 324 -9.55 5.58 -10.19
N ASP A 325 -9.88 6.49 -9.27
CA ASP A 325 -9.97 6.22 -7.83
C ASP A 325 -8.73 5.57 -7.21
N GLY A 326 -7.54 5.82 -7.77
CA GLY A 326 -6.27 5.30 -7.31
C GLY A 326 -5.95 3.88 -7.78
N GLN A 327 -6.56 3.41 -8.86
CA GLN A 327 -6.38 2.07 -9.42
C GLN A 327 -6.45 2.07 -10.95
N VAL A 328 -5.94 1.03 -11.62
CA VAL A 328 -6.14 0.84 -13.06
C VAL A 328 -7.61 0.56 -13.37
N ASP A 329 -8.17 1.19 -14.40
CA ASP A 329 -9.57 1.04 -14.80
C ASP A 329 -9.74 0.61 -16.27
N PRO A 330 -10.74 -0.25 -16.54
CA PRO A 330 -11.43 -1.17 -15.63
C PRO A 330 -10.52 -2.30 -15.14
N GLN A 331 -10.88 -2.83 -13.97
CA GLN A 331 -10.29 -4.05 -13.41
C GLN A 331 -11.35 -4.93 -12.74
N PRO A 332 -11.07 -6.23 -12.56
CA PRO A 332 -11.91 -7.12 -11.78
C PRO A 332 -12.19 -6.65 -10.36
N ARG A 333 -13.35 -7.04 -9.84
CA ARG A 333 -13.74 -6.81 -8.45
C ARG A 333 -13.65 -8.11 -7.66
N ALA A 334 -13.02 -8.02 -6.49
CA ALA A 334 -13.09 -9.03 -5.46
C ALA A 334 -14.36 -8.85 -4.61
N GLU A 335 -14.93 -9.94 -4.14
CA GLU A 335 -16.13 -9.95 -3.30
C GLU A 335 -15.83 -10.67 -1.99
N SER A 336 -16.04 -9.98 -0.86
CA SER A 336 -15.95 -10.62 0.44
C SER A 336 -17.31 -11.15 0.88
N PRO A 337 -17.37 -12.39 1.42
CA PRO A 337 -18.56 -12.87 2.10
C PRO A 337 -18.78 -12.19 3.46
N ARG A 338 -17.77 -11.51 4.02
CA ARG A 338 -17.77 -10.96 5.37
C ARG A 338 -17.22 -9.52 5.47
N PRO A 339 -17.45 -8.80 6.57
CA PRO A 339 -16.78 -7.54 6.83
C PRO A 339 -15.29 -7.73 7.10
N ALA A 340 -14.46 -6.75 6.70
CA ALA A 340 -13.05 -6.72 7.07
C ALA A 340 -12.89 -6.57 8.60
N LEU A 341 -11.96 -7.33 9.15
CA LEU A 341 -11.61 -7.35 10.57
C LEU A 341 -10.50 -6.35 10.91
N PRO A 342 -10.39 -5.90 12.17
CA PRO A 342 -9.29 -5.04 12.59
C PRO A 342 -7.96 -5.81 12.60
N PRO A 343 -6.80 -5.12 12.52
CA PRO A 343 -5.51 -5.76 12.71
C PRO A 343 -5.35 -6.43 14.08
N LEU A 344 -4.75 -7.62 14.10
CA LEU A 344 -4.41 -8.33 15.33
C LEU A 344 -2.97 -8.03 15.71
N ARG A 345 -2.79 -7.09 16.64
CA ARG A 345 -1.47 -6.61 17.05
C ARG A 345 -0.63 -7.73 17.67
N GLY A 346 0.63 -7.83 17.21
CA GLY A 346 1.60 -8.81 17.71
C GLY A 346 1.39 -10.24 17.19
N ALA A 347 0.39 -10.48 16.34
CA ALA A 347 0.17 -11.80 15.75
C ALA A 347 1.18 -12.08 14.64
N LYS A 348 1.86 -13.22 14.76
CA LYS A 348 2.71 -13.79 13.72
C LYS A 348 2.08 -15.05 13.16
N ILE A 349 1.87 -15.12 11.85
CA ILE A 349 1.33 -16.32 11.20
C ILE A 349 2.46 -17.33 11.02
N VAL A 350 2.32 -18.50 11.63
CA VAL A 350 3.36 -19.54 11.70
C VAL A 350 3.01 -20.79 10.88
N ARG A 351 1.73 -20.96 10.54
CA ARG A 351 1.27 -22.12 9.78
C ARG A 351 0.01 -21.78 8.99
N PHE A 352 -0.09 -22.32 7.79
CA PHE A 352 -1.30 -22.30 6.98
C PHE A 352 -1.42 -23.65 6.29
N GLU A 353 -2.57 -24.31 6.43
CA GLU A 353 -2.76 -25.66 5.92
C GLU A 353 -4.13 -25.81 5.30
N GLN A 354 -4.22 -26.55 4.20
CA GLN A 354 -5.45 -27.14 3.74
C GLN A 354 -5.59 -28.53 4.38
N LYS A 355 -6.61 -28.73 5.22
CA LYS A 355 -6.85 -30.02 5.91
C LYS A 355 -7.52 -31.04 5.00
N GLN A 356 -8.38 -30.55 4.13
CA GLN A 356 -9.09 -31.29 3.08
C GLN A 356 -9.54 -30.28 2.01
N PRO A 357 -9.93 -30.71 0.81
CA PRO A 357 -10.39 -29.79 -0.23
C PRO A 357 -11.45 -28.81 0.30
N GLY A 358 -11.18 -27.51 0.14
CA GLY A 358 -12.05 -26.43 0.62
C GLY A 358 -12.02 -26.15 2.13
N SER A 359 -11.19 -26.83 2.93
CA SER A 359 -11.09 -26.62 4.38
C SER A 359 -9.66 -26.29 4.80
N TYR A 360 -9.50 -25.20 5.54
CA TYR A 360 -8.21 -24.60 5.84
C TYR A 360 -8.07 -24.26 7.31
N VAL A 361 -6.84 -24.26 7.80
CA VAL A 361 -6.48 -23.82 9.15
C VAL A 361 -5.26 -22.92 9.07
N LEU A 362 -5.42 -21.69 9.53
CA LEU A 362 -4.34 -20.74 9.79
C LEU A 362 -4.00 -20.78 11.28
N THR A 363 -2.72 -20.90 11.62
CA THR A 363 -2.22 -20.80 13.01
C THR A 363 -1.34 -19.57 13.16
N TYR A 364 -1.62 -18.79 14.19
CA TYR A 364 -0.85 -17.60 14.54
C TYR A 364 -0.35 -17.68 15.99
N ASP A 365 0.78 -17.05 16.25
CA ASP A 365 1.39 -16.91 17.57
C ASP A 365 1.26 -15.48 18.09
N ILE A 366 0.91 -15.32 19.37
CA ILE A 366 1.03 -14.07 20.12
C ILE A 366 1.80 -14.37 21.40
N ASN A 367 3.05 -13.93 21.45
CA ASN A 367 3.95 -14.09 22.59
C ASN A 367 4.09 -15.56 23.05
N GLY A 368 4.27 -16.50 22.13
CA GLY A 368 4.45 -17.93 22.42
C GLY A 368 3.15 -18.70 22.65
N ARG A 369 1.99 -18.06 22.46
CA ARG A 369 0.67 -18.69 22.59
C ARG A 369 -0.03 -18.72 21.24
N SER A 370 -0.53 -19.90 20.88
CA SER A 370 -1.12 -20.14 19.56
C SER A 370 -2.63 -19.91 19.54
N GLY A 371 -3.11 -19.17 18.55
CA GLY A 371 -4.51 -19.13 18.14
C GLY A 371 -4.69 -19.70 16.72
N THR A 372 -5.94 -19.94 16.33
CA THR A 372 -6.26 -20.48 14.99
C THR A 372 -7.45 -19.80 14.33
N VAL A 373 -7.45 -19.79 13.01
CA VAL A 373 -8.63 -19.54 12.18
C VAL A 373 -8.83 -20.74 11.27
N GLY A 374 -9.81 -21.56 11.62
CA GLY A 374 -10.31 -22.63 10.75
C GLY A 374 -11.41 -22.07 9.86
N TYR A 375 -11.45 -22.47 8.58
CA TYR A 375 -12.58 -22.15 7.73
C TYR A 375 -12.83 -23.22 6.66
N THR A 376 -14.08 -23.36 6.26
CA THR A 376 -14.49 -24.28 5.20
C THR A 376 -15.35 -23.54 4.18
N ILE A 377 -15.06 -23.77 2.90
CA ILE A 377 -15.78 -23.22 1.75
C ILE A 377 -16.62 -24.34 1.16
N ALA A 378 -17.95 -24.19 1.22
CA ALA A 378 -18.89 -25.12 0.63
C ALA A 378 -18.97 -24.93 -0.90
N ALA A 379 -19.46 -25.96 -1.61
CA ALA A 379 -19.57 -25.95 -3.07
C ALA A 379 -20.47 -24.82 -3.61
N ASN A 380 -21.44 -24.37 -2.82
CA ASN A 380 -22.31 -23.23 -3.18
C ASN A 380 -21.64 -21.86 -2.95
N GLY A 381 -20.43 -21.83 -2.38
CA GLY A 381 -19.68 -20.61 -2.03
C GLY A 381 -19.94 -20.08 -0.61
N ALA A 382 -20.73 -20.78 0.21
CA ALA A 382 -20.88 -20.43 1.63
C ALA A 382 -19.57 -20.71 2.38
N VAL A 383 -19.25 -19.87 3.36
CA VAL A 383 -18.02 -19.97 4.15
C VAL A 383 -18.35 -20.00 5.63
N SER A 384 -17.86 -21.03 6.32
CA SER A 384 -17.96 -21.15 7.78
C SER A 384 -16.58 -20.97 8.40
N PHE A 385 -16.49 -20.13 9.43
CA PHE A 385 -15.27 -19.82 10.18
C PHE A 385 -15.37 -20.30 11.62
N GLU A 386 -14.23 -20.72 12.16
CA GLU A 386 -14.01 -20.98 13.58
C GLU A 386 -12.72 -20.27 14.02
N PHE A 387 -12.87 -19.23 14.84
CA PHE A 387 -11.76 -18.49 15.42
C PHE A 387 -11.51 -19.00 16.82
N ARG A 388 -10.27 -19.39 17.10
CA ARG A 388 -9.82 -19.77 18.44
C ARG A 388 -8.73 -18.80 18.89
N SER A 389 -8.98 -18.09 19.99
CA SER A 389 -7.99 -17.19 20.58
C SER A 389 -6.87 -17.99 21.28
N PRO A 390 -5.70 -17.38 21.54
CA PRO A 390 -4.65 -18.01 22.34
C PRO A 390 -5.08 -18.36 23.77
N ASP A 391 -6.14 -17.74 24.29
CA ASP A 391 -6.72 -18.01 25.61
C ASP A 391 -7.75 -19.16 25.58
N GLY A 392 -8.01 -19.73 24.39
CA GLY A 392 -8.90 -20.88 24.20
C GLY A 392 -10.36 -20.52 23.92
N GLU A 393 -10.71 -19.24 23.91
CA GLU A 393 -12.05 -18.78 23.51
C GLU A 393 -12.29 -19.12 22.03
N THR A 394 -13.50 -19.62 21.72
CA THR A 394 -13.86 -20.00 20.36
C THR A 394 -15.11 -19.23 19.92
N THR A 395 -15.05 -18.65 18.73
CA THR A 395 -16.21 -18.03 18.06
C THR A 395 -16.40 -18.65 16.68
N LYS A 396 -17.64 -18.73 16.23
CA LYS A 396 -18.01 -19.27 14.92
C LYS A 396 -18.82 -18.27 14.15
N GLU A 397 -18.56 -18.18 12.85
CA GLU A 397 -19.26 -17.30 11.94
C GLU A 397 -19.62 -18.07 10.67
N GLU A 398 -20.79 -17.79 10.09
CA GLU A 398 -21.21 -18.38 8.83
C GLU A 398 -21.68 -17.29 7.88
N TYR A 399 -21.22 -17.39 6.63
CA TYR A 399 -21.52 -16.42 5.60
C TYR A 399 -22.06 -17.12 4.35
N GLN A 400 -23.16 -16.60 3.84
CA GLN A 400 -23.73 -17.05 2.59
C GLN A 400 -23.21 -16.19 1.43
N PRO A 401 -23.01 -16.76 0.24
CA PRO A 401 -22.67 -15.97 -0.92
C PRO A 401 -23.84 -15.03 -1.23
N ARG A 402 -23.53 -13.77 -1.54
CA ARG A 402 -24.57 -12.79 -1.89
C ARG A 402 -25.28 -13.26 -3.16
N ALA A 403 -26.60 -13.38 -3.11
CA ALA A 403 -27.42 -13.56 -4.31
C ALA A 403 -27.16 -12.37 -5.24
N GLY A 404 -26.73 -12.64 -6.47
CA GLY A 404 -26.28 -11.63 -7.43
C GLY A 404 -27.34 -10.55 -7.68
N GLY A 405 -27.13 -9.37 -7.09
CA GLY A 405 -27.90 -8.16 -7.33
C GLY A 405 -26.96 -6.98 -7.46
N ARG A 406 -26.72 -6.52 -8.69
CA ARG A 406 -25.98 -5.28 -9.00
C ARG A 406 -26.59 -4.12 -8.20
N ARG A 407 -25.78 -3.40 -7.42
CA ARG A 407 -26.10 -2.03 -7.03
C ARG A 407 -25.54 -1.09 -8.11
N PRO A 408 -26.33 -0.21 -8.74
CA PRO A 408 -25.81 0.73 -9.74
C PRO A 408 -24.85 1.74 -9.09
N PRO A 409 -23.92 2.33 -9.87
CA PRO A 409 -22.99 3.32 -9.35
C PRO A 409 -23.71 4.66 -9.13
N GLY A 410 -23.71 5.15 -7.90
CA GLY A 410 -24.14 6.51 -7.57
C GLY A 410 -25.02 6.60 -6.32
N GLY A 411 -24.59 7.42 -5.36
CA GLY A 411 -25.41 7.81 -4.20
C GLY A 411 -24.61 7.87 -2.91
N GLY A 412 -23.93 9.00 -2.67
CA GLY A 412 -23.41 9.33 -1.35
C GLY A 412 -24.52 9.57 -0.32
N GLY A 413 -24.13 9.56 0.95
CA GLY A 413 -24.88 10.19 2.03
C GLY A 413 -25.43 9.25 3.11
N GLY A 414 -24.73 9.22 4.24
CA GLY A 414 -25.30 9.64 5.53
C GLY A 414 -26.11 8.64 6.37
N GLY A 415 -25.64 8.46 7.62
CA GLY A 415 -26.41 8.01 8.80
C GLY A 415 -26.61 6.50 8.87
N GLY A 416 -26.10 5.74 9.84
CA GLY A 416 -25.93 6.04 11.25
C GLY A 416 -27.17 5.58 12.01
N GLN A 417 -27.19 4.34 12.51
CA GLN A 417 -27.61 4.04 13.88
C GLN A 417 -27.41 2.58 14.30
N LYS A 418 -27.15 2.49 15.61
CA LYS A 418 -26.98 1.33 16.49
C LYS A 418 -28.10 0.30 16.37
N GLY A 419 -27.78 -0.94 16.72
CA GLY A 419 -28.78 -1.92 17.15
C GLY A 419 -28.22 -3.33 17.27
N GLY A 420 -27.58 -3.63 18.40
CA GLY A 420 -27.46 -5.02 18.86
C GLY A 420 -28.81 -5.52 19.35
N GLY A 421 -29.07 -6.83 19.19
CA GLY A 421 -30.26 -7.48 19.72
C GLY A 421 -30.38 -8.90 19.19
N GLY A 422 -30.11 -9.89 20.05
CA GLY A 422 -30.10 -11.30 19.72
C GLY A 422 -31.46 -11.89 19.36
N ASN A 423 -31.41 -12.99 18.60
CA ASN A 423 -32.56 -13.83 18.28
C ASN A 423 -33.12 -14.52 19.53
N ARG A 424 -34.44 -14.41 19.74
CA ARG A 424 -35.27 -15.42 20.42
C ARG A 424 -36.40 -15.85 19.48
N PRO A 425 -36.84 -17.12 19.51
CA PRO A 425 -37.78 -17.69 18.55
C PRO A 425 -39.26 -17.40 18.92
N PRO A 426 -40.21 -17.52 17.96
CA PRO A 426 -41.59 -17.12 18.16
C PRO A 426 -42.44 -18.21 18.85
N GLY A 427 -43.27 -17.79 19.79
CA GLY A 427 -44.31 -18.59 20.45
C GLY A 427 -45.71 -17.98 20.23
N ASP A 428 -46.70 -18.87 20.25
CA ASP A 428 -48.04 -18.75 19.65
C ASP A 428 -49.10 -17.88 20.38
N ARG A 429 -49.95 -17.20 19.57
CA ARG A 429 -51.43 -16.96 19.67
C ARG A 429 -52.02 -16.12 20.83
N PRO A 430 -53.31 -15.65 20.82
CA PRO A 430 -54.41 -15.67 19.81
C PRO A 430 -55.17 -14.30 19.59
N PRO A 431 -56.28 -14.22 18.79
CA PRO A 431 -56.76 -12.99 18.14
C PRO A 431 -58.06 -12.37 18.72
N GLY A 432 -58.38 -11.16 18.25
CA GLY A 432 -59.70 -10.50 18.31
C GLY A 432 -59.54 -9.00 18.07
N GLY A 433 -60.40 -8.24 17.41
CA GLY A 433 -61.74 -8.38 16.85
C GLY A 433 -62.15 -6.94 16.45
N GLY A 434 -62.94 -6.76 15.38
CA GLY A 434 -63.11 -5.48 14.68
C GLY A 434 -64.19 -4.50 15.19
N GLY A 435 -64.41 -3.47 14.36
CA GLY A 435 -65.49 -2.46 14.43
C GLY A 435 -65.05 -1.12 15.06
N GLY A 436 -65.33 0.09 14.54
CA GLY A 436 -66.23 0.55 13.49
C GLY A 436 -66.98 1.82 13.96
N GLY A 437 -66.74 2.98 13.33
CA GLY A 437 -67.57 4.21 13.40
C GLY A 437 -67.39 5.12 14.64
N GLN A 438 -67.70 6.41 14.67
CA GLN A 438 -68.12 7.45 13.71
C GLN A 438 -67.86 8.83 14.39
N ARG A 439 -67.63 9.88 13.58
CA ARG A 439 -67.57 11.34 13.90
C ARG A 439 -68.94 11.88 14.40
N PRO A 440 -69.17 13.15 14.89
CA PRO A 440 -68.69 14.41 14.29
C PRO A 440 -68.62 15.66 15.28
N PRO A 441 -68.73 16.97 14.88
CA PRO A 441 -67.80 18.06 15.29
C PRO A 441 -68.47 19.38 15.81
N GLY A 442 -67.70 20.46 16.04
CA GLY A 442 -68.15 21.86 16.29
C GLY A 442 -67.83 22.35 17.71
N ASP A 443 -67.38 23.57 18.04
CA ASP A 443 -67.49 24.88 17.38
C ASP A 443 -66.35 25.87 17.78
N ARG A 444 -66.21 26.94 16.98
CA ARG A 444 -65.23 28.07 17.00
C ARG A 444 -65.51 29.15 18.09
N PRO A 445 -64.90 30.37 18.04
CA PRO A 445 -63.57 30.88 18.44
C PRO A 445 -63.75 32.12 19.41
N PRO A 446 -63.00 33.26 19.41
CA PRO A 446 -61.58 33.63 19.11
C PRO A 446 -60.90 34.55 20.19
N GLY A 447 -59.60 34.85 20.02
CA GLY A 447 -58.92 36.12 20.41
C GLY A 447 -58.61 36.35 21.91
N GLY A 448 -57.63 37.13 22.37
CA GLY A 448 -56.64 38.02 21.79
C GLY A 448 -55.96 38.82 22.93
N GLY A 449 -54.67 39.16 22.75
CA GLY A 449 -53.95 40.33 23.26
C GLY A 449 -54.03 40.81 24.73
N GLY A 450 -52.88 40.74 25.43
CA GLY A 450 -52.14 41.91 25.94
C GLY A 450 -52.56 42.58 27.27
N GLY A 451 -51.56 42.88 28.13
CA GLY A 451 -51.69 43.96 29.12
C GLY A 451 -50.87 43.83 30.42
N ASN A 452 -49.86 44.70 30.57
CA ASN A 452 -49.03 44.94 31.76
C ASN A 452 -49.81 45.44 33.00
N ARG A 453 -49.31 45.11 34.22
CA ARG A 453 -48.92 46.06 35.30
C ARG A 453 -48.40 45.36 36.59
N PRO A 454 -47.33 45.87 37.24
CA PRO A 454 -46.90 45.55 38.63
C PRO A 454 -47.44 46.64 39.62
N PRO A 455 -46.99 46.87 40.88
CA PRO A 455 -45.94 46.25 41.73
C PRO A 455 -46.35 46.01 43.22
N GLY A 456 -45.44 45.54 44.10
CA GLY A 456 -45.63 45.66 45.57
C GLY A 456 -44.71 44.84 46.47
N ASN A 457 -43.83 45.53 47.21
CA ASN A 457 -42.77 45.08 48.14
C ASN A 457 -43.25 44.40 49.45
N ARG A 458 -42.47 43.44 50.00
CA ARG A 458 -41.73 43.56 51.30
C ARG A 458 -40.96 42.28 51.71
N PRO A 459 -39.78 42.41 52.36
CA PRO A 459 -38.96 41.33 52.98
C PRO A 459 -38.99 41.44 54.53
N PRO A 460 -38.02 40.95 55.37
CA PRO A 460 -36.99 39.91 55.25
C PRO A 460 -36.96 38.92 56.47
N GLY A 461 -36.05 37.94 56.47
CA GLY A 461 -35.64 37.23 57.70
C GLY A 461 -34.38 36.39 57.47
N GLY A 462 -33.33 36.62 58.25
CA GLY A 462 -32.05 35.91 58.17
C GLY A 462 -31.44 35.60 59.55
N GLY A 463 -30.34 34.82 59.53
CA GLY A 463 -29.43 34.49 60.65
C GLY A 463 -29.42 32.98 60.98
N GLY A 464 -28.30 32.28 61.20
CA GLY A 464 -26.87 32.60 61.20
C GLY A 464 -26.06 31.51 61.95
N GLY A 465 -24.76 31.36 61.63
CA GLY A 465 -23.70 30.74 62.46
C GLY A 465 -23.03 29.48 61.87
N GLN A 466 -21.71 29.23 61.96
CA GLN A 466 -20.51 29.95 62.39
C GLN A 466 -19.25 29.23 61.79
N ARG A 467 -18.09 29.90 61.83
CA ARG A 467 -16.76 29.71 61.18
C ARG A 467 -15.76 28.99 62.17
N PRO A 468 -14.39 28.88 62.04
CA PRO A 468 -13.37 29.28 61.03
C PRO A 468 -12.17 28.26 60.90
N PRO A 469 -10.88 28.57 60.53
CA PRO A 469 -10.21 29.71 59.84
C PRO A 469 -9.21 29.33 58.70
N GLY A 470 -8.70 30.35 57.95
CA GLY A 470 -7.38 30.31 57.28
C GLY A 470 -7.28 30.94 55.87
N GLY A 471 -6.76 32.18 55.76
CA GLY A 471 -6.42 32.89 54.49
C GLY A 471 -5.07 32.44 53.89
N GLN A 472 -4.72 32.74 52.63
CA GLN A 472 -4.32 34.07 52.13
C GLN A 472 -4.27 34.14 50.58
N GLY A 473 -4.48 35.36 50.06
CA GLY A 473 -3.99 35.88 48.76
C GLY A 473 -5.05 35.90 47.64
N GLY A 474 -5.42 37.00 46.97
CA GLY A 474 -4.97 38.40 46.95
C GLY A 474 -5.63 39.09 45.74
N ASN A 475 -5.94 40.39 45.88
CA ASN A 475 -6.70 41.28 44.98
C ASN A 475 -6.29 41.32 43.48
N ARG A 476 -7.28 41.43 42.57
CA ARG A 476 -7.45 42.56 41.60
C ARG A 476 -8.80 42.51 40.81
N PRO A 477 -9.32 43.66 40.32
CA PRO A 477 -10.72 43.94 39.94
C PRO A 477 -11.03 43.64 38.45
N PRO A 478 -12.28 43.82 37.96
CA PRO A 478 -12.73 43.28 36.68
C PRO A 478 -12.21 44.13 35.52
N ARG A 479 -11.71 43.50 34.45
CA ARG A 479 -11.31 44.22 33.24
C ARG A 479 -12.44 44.19 32.22
N GLU A 480 -12.88 45.40 31.93
CA GLU A 480 -13.78 45.83 30.88
C GLU A 480 -13.46 45.19 29.52
N GLY A 481 -14.51 45.07 28.71
CA GLY A 481 -14.42 44.64 27.33
C GLY A 481 -13.66 45.63 26.42
N ALA A 482 -13.58 45.20 25.15
CA ALA A 482 -12.96 45.86 24.02
C ALA A 482 -11.42 45.73 23.92
N GLY A 483 -11.00 44.59 23.37
CA GLY A 483 -9.80 44.53 22.52
C GLY A 483 -10.24 43.95 21.19
N GLY A 484 -10.31 44.77 20.14
CA GLY A 484 -10.50 44.30 18.76
C GLY A 484 -9.44 43.27 18.36
N PRO A 485 -9.58 42.61 17.19
CA PRO A 485 -8.64 41.59 16.76
C PRO A 485 -7.22 42.15 16.88
N ALA A 486 -6.38 41.46 17.66
CA ALA A 486 -4.96 41.77 17.77
C ALA A 486 -4.44 41.94 16.34
N ALA A 487 -3.90 43.12 16.03
CA ALA A 487 -3.40 43.43 14.71
C ALA A 487 -2.50 42.28 14.25
N ALA A 488 -2.89 41.58 13.19
CA ALA A 488 -2.13 40.50 12.61
C ALA A 488 -0.70 41.01 12.40
N LYS A 489 0.30 40.30 12.93
CA LYS A 489 1.69 40.59 12.62
C LYS A 489 1.79 40.62 11.10
N GLN A 490 2.14 41.77 10.52
CA GLN A 490 2.29 41.87 9.07
C GLN A 490 3.48 40.99 8.69
N HIS A 491 3.20 39.84 8.09
CA HIS A 491 4.24 39.00 7.52
C HIS A 491 4.86 39.75 6.34
N PRO A 492 6.17 39.62 6.11
CA PRO A 492 6.79 40.17 4.92
C PRO A 492 6.07 39.61 3.68
N GLN A 493 5.63 40.51 2.80
CA GLN A 493 4.99 40.19 1.53
C GLN A 493 5.91 40.72 0.44
N ILE A 494 6.43 39.81 -0.36
CA ILE A 494 7.24 40.17 -1.53
C ILE A 494 6.42 39.78 -2.76
N GLY A 495 6.14 40.76 -3.63
CA GLY A 495 5.26 40.57 -4.79
C GLY A 495 3.76 40.58 -4.45
N ASN A 496 2.92 40.35 -5.46
CA ASN A 496 1.44 40.43 -5.35
C ASN A 496 0.78 39.04 -5.18
N MET A 497 1.52 38.05 -4.70
CA MET A 497 1.03 36.68 -4.55
C MET A 497 -0.05 36.62 -3.47
N LYS A 498 -1.19 36.01 -3.77
CA LYS A 498 -2.31 35.84 -2.83
C LYS A 498 -2.38 34.40 -2.37
N LEU A 499 -2.83 34.17 -1.13
CA LEU A 499 -2.94 32.85 -0.52
C LEU A 499 -4.28 32.67 0.16
N SER A 500 -4.86 31.48 -0.01
CA SER A 500 -6.16 31.09 0.57
C SER A 500 -6.18 29.61 0.95
N SER A 501 -7.13 29.22 1.80
CA SER A 501 -7.35 27.83 2.21
C SER A 501 -8.83 27.55 2.41
N SER A 502 -9.40 26.59 1.66
CA SER A 502 -10.78 26.14 1.89
C SER A 502 -10.95 25.26 3.13
N SER A 503 -9.84 24.83 3.74
CA SER A 503 -9.83 24.13 5.03
C SER A 503 -9.87 25.10 6.22
N VAL A 504 -9.92 26.41 5.97
CA VAL A 504 -10.10 27.44 6.99
C VAL A 504 -11.40 28.21 6.72
N SER A 505 -12.25 28.31 7.73
CA SER A 505 -13.53 29.00 7.62
C SER A 505 -13.36 30.51 7.47
N ALA A 506 -14.42 31.22 7.07
CA ALA A 506 -14.44 32.68 7.02
C ALA A 506 -14.14 33.35 8.38
N ALA A 507 -14.36 32.64 9.50
CA ALA A 507 -14.00 33.07 10.85
C ALA A 507 -12.53 32.78 11.21
N GLY A 508 -11.71 32.32 10.25
CA GLY A 508 -10.30 32.01 10.45
C GLY A 508 -10.06 30.73 11.25
N ARG A 509 -10.99 29.77 11.28
CA ARG A 509 -10.87 28.53 12.06
C ARG A 509 -10.54 27.34 11.17
N LEU A 510 -9.56 26.54 11.58
CA LEU A 510 -9.17 25.33 10.88
C LEU A 510 -10.25 24.24 10.98
N SER A 511 -10.48 23.53 9.87
CA SER A 511 -11.32 22.34 9.83
C SER A 511 -10.82 21.26 10.78
N VAL A 512 -11.74 20.60 11.50
CA VAL A 512 -11.43 19.47 12.38
C VAL A 512 -10.74 18.32 11.65
N ASP A 513 -10.99 18.16 10.35
CA ASP A 513 -10.33 17.15 9.52
C ASP A 513 -8.80 17.34 9.44
N CYS A 514 -8.30 18.56 9.70
CA CYS A 514 -6.88 18.89 9.75
C CYS A 514 -6.26 18.77 11.15
N THR A 515 -6.99 18.23 12.12
CA THR A 515 -6.57 18.13 13.53
C THR A 515 -6.41 16.67 13.94
N CYS A 516 -5.81 16.44 15.11
CA CYS A 516 -5.69 15.08 15.65
C CYS A 516 -7.03 14.49 16.12
N ASP A 517 -8.05 15.33 16.31
CA ASP A 517 -9.40 14.92 16.70
C ASP A 517 -10.28 14.57 15.48
N GLY A 518 -9.79 14.82 14.26
CA GLY A 518 -10.45 14.46 13.00
C GLY A 518 -9.61 13.52 12.14
N LYS A 519 -9.64 13.72 10.82
CA LYS A 519 -9.00 12.82 9.84
C LYS A 519 -7.49 12.99 9.69
N SER A 520 -6.88 13.93 10.41
CA SER A 520 -5.43 14.22 10.34
C SER A 520 -4.92 14.52 8.91
N GLN A 521 -5.69 15.28 8.15
CA GLN A 521 -5.43 15.63 6.74
C GLN A 521 -4.76 16.99 6.61
N SER A 522 -3.79 17.15 5.70
CA SER A 522 -3.21 18.47 5.43
C SER A 522 -4.26 19.43 4.88
N PRO A 523 -4.20 20.74 5.19
CA PRO A 523 -5.19 21.70 4.71
C PRO A 523 -5.05 21.91 3.20
N ALA A 524 -6.17 22.24 2.55
CA ALA A 524 -6.16 22.77 1.19
C ALA A 524 -5.47 24.14 1.19
N ILE A 525 -4.65 24.44 0.20
CA ILE A 525 -3.91 25.70 0.07
C ILE A 525 -3.96 26.11 -1.40
N ALA A 526 -4.31 27.34 -1.71
CA ALA A 526 -4.28 27.86 -3.07
C ALA A 526 -3.59 29.22 -3.11
N TRP A 527 -2.80 29.45 -4.15
CA TRP A 527 -2.12 30.72 -4.37
C TRP A 527 -2.29 31.23 -5.80
N GLU A 528 -2.36 32.56 -5.91
CA GLU A 528 -2.55 33.28 -7.17
C GLU A 528 -1.47 34.33 -7.36
N ASN A 529 -1.27 34.78 -8.61
CA ASN A 529 -0.32 35.85 -8.95
C ASN A 529 1.15 35.56 -8.57
N ALA A 530 1.58 34.31 -8.75
CA ALA A 530 3.01 33.98 -8.66
C ALA A 530 3.80 34.76 -9.73
N PRO A 531 4.97 35.36 -9.40
CA PRO A 531 5.75 36.14 -10.36
C PRO A 531 6.21 35.34 -11.57
N GLU A 532 6.36 36.01 -12.71
CA GLU A 532 7.04 35.45 -13.87
C GLU A 532 8.47 35.03 -13.50
N GLY A 533 8.96 33.94 -14.09
CA GLY A 533 10.25 33.35 -13.74
C GLY A 533 10.24 32.44 -12.52
N THR A 534 9.10 32.23 -11.86
CA THR A 534 8.95 31.19 -10.82
C THR A 534 9.21 29.82 -11.44
N LYS A 535 10.17 29.09 -10.89
CA LYS A 535 10.50 27.70 -11.28
C LYS A 535 10.02 26.68 -10.25
N SER A 536 9.94 27.07 -8.99
CA SER A 536 9.41 26.19 -7.94
C SER A 536 8.72 26.96 -6.80
N PHE A 537 7.88 26.26 -6.04
CA PHE A 537 7.27 26.76 -4.81
C PHE A 537 7.71 25.98 -3.58
N VAL A 538 7.58 26.63 -2.42
CA VAL A 538 7.67 26.02 -1.09
C VAL A 538 6.38 26.33 -0.34
N VAL A 539 5.85 25.34 0.38
CA VAL A 539 4.74 25.48 1.32
C VAL A 539 5.24 25.10 2.70
N SER A 540 5.10 26.00 3.68
CA SER A 540 5.47 25.76 5.07
C SER A 540 4.31 26.08 6.01
N LEU A 541 3.90 25.10 6.82
CA LEU A 541 2.94 25.28 7.90
C LEU A 541 3.65 25.26 9.25
N TRP A 542 3.50 26.33 10.03
CA TRP A 542 4.25 26.52 11.26
C TRP A 542 3.49 27.40 12.28
N HIS A 543 3.95 27.47 13.53
CA HIS A 543 3.51 28.50 14.48
C HIS A 543 4.66 28.96 15.38
N THR A 544 4.56 30.17 15.92
CA THR A 544 5.49 30.66 16.94
C THR A 544 4.99 30.25 18.33
N ALA A 545 5.72 29.37 19.00
CA ALA A 545 5.62 29.14 20.44
C ALA A 545 6.50 30.17 21.20
N PRO A 546 6.32 30.36 22.53
CA PRO A 546 7.09 31.34 23.29
C PRO A 546 8.62 31.18 23.21
N ASP A 547 9.10 29.96 22.97
CA ASP A 547 10.51 29.55 22.98
C ASP A 547 11.07 29.17 21.60
N GLN A 548 10.21 28.89 20.60
CA GLN A 548 10.64 28.39 19.29
C GLN A 548 9.56 28.51 18.21
N GLU A 549 9.97 28.53 16.93
CA GLU A 549 9.04 28.29 15.82
C GLU A 549 8.93 26.80 15.55
N LYS A 550 7.69 26.30 15.54
CA LYS A 550 7.42 24.88 15.31
C LYS A 550 6.91 24.61 13.90
N SER A 551 7.50 23.61 13.25
CA SER A 551 7.11 23.17 11.90
C SER A 551 6.17 21.98 11.94
N TYR A 552 5.04 22.08 11.23
CA TYR A 552 4.01 21.05 11.12
C TYR A 552 3.96 20.43 9.74
N TRP A 553 4.31 21.19 8.71
CA TRP A 553 4.35 20.70 7.35
C TRP A 553 5.34 21.49 6.52
N LEU A 554 6.12 20.80 5.70
CA LEU A 554 7.08 21.41 4.82
C LEU A 554 7.11 20.66 3.49
N LEU A 555 6.78 21.36 2.42
CA LEU A 555 6.96 20.91 1.04
C LEU A 555 7.82 21.94 0.32
N TYR A 556 8.81 21.49 -0.45
CA TYR A 556 9.66 22.35 -1.27
C TYR A 556 9.86 21.75 -2.65
N ASN A 557 10.36 22.53 -3.61
CA ASN A 557 10.44 22.12 -5.02
C ASN A 557 9.09 21.65 -5.60
N ILE A 558 8.00 22.31 -5.19
CA ILE A 558 6.69 22.15 -5.83
C ILE A 558 6.78 22.76 -7.23
N PRO A 559 6.36 22.07 -8.31
CA PRO A 559 6.49 22.61 -9.67
C PRO A 559 5.77 23.95 -9.86
N ALA A 560 6.34 24.86 -10.65
CA ALA A 560 5.77 26.19 -10.93
C ALA A 560 4.37 26.16 -11.58
N SER A 561 3.99 25.05 -12.22
CA SER A 561 2.66 24.82 -12.78
C SER A 561 1.59 24.64 -11.72
N VAL A 562 1.95 24.22 -10.50
CA VAL A 562 1.00 24.02 -9.40
C VAL A 562 0.61 25.36 -8.81
N LYS A 563 -0.70 25.63 -8.74
CA LYS A 563 -1.28 26.85 -8.14
C LYS A 563 -2.10 26.55 -6.88
N SER A 564 -2.35 25.28 -6.60
CA SER A 564 -3.09 24.86 -5.42
C SER A 564 -2.75 23.44 -5.01
N LEU A 565 -2.86 23.18 -3.73
CA LEU A 565 -2.80 21.90 -3.06
C LEU A 565 -4.19 21.58 -2.52
N PRO A 566 -4.88 20.53 -2.99
CA PRO A 566 -6.14 20.11 -2.38
C PRO A 566 -5.91 19.59 -0.96
N GLN A 567 -6.98 19.53 -0.15
CA GLN A 567 -6.91 18.96 1.19
C GLN A 567 -6.41 17.52 1.11
N ASN A 568 -5.49 17.15 2.01
CA ASN A 568 -4.81 15.85 2.04
C ASN A 568 -3.99 15.52 0.78
N VAL A 569 -3.51 16.52 0.03
CA VAL A 569 -2.61 16.30 -1.12
C VAL A 569 -1.39 15.44 -0.73
N ARG A 570 -0.98 14.55 -1.63
CA ARG A 570 0.22 13.72 -1.51
C ARG A 570 1.01 13.81 -2.82
N GLY A 571 2.32 13.52 -2.76
CA GLY A 571 3.15 13.40 -3.97
C GLY A 571 3.44 14.71 -4.71
N VAL A 572 3.24 15.87 -4.09
CA VAL A 572 3.57 17.18 -4.68
C VAL A 572 4.83 17.76 -4.03
N GLY A 573 5.82 18.09 -4.86
CA GLY A 573 7.13 18.55 -4.41
C GLY A 573 7.86 17.50 -3.56
N ILE A 574 8.83 17.97 -2.78
CA ILE A 574 9.65 17.18 -1.86
C ILE A 574 9.21 17.49 -0.43
N ALA A 575 8.90 16.44 0.34
CA ALA A 575 8.53 16.56 1.75
C ALA A 575 9.78 16.68 2.64
N GLY A 576 9.88 17.83 3.31
CA GLY A 576 10.84 18.05 4.38
C GLY A 576 10.37 17.49 5.73
N LEU A 577 11.27 17.52 6.70
CA LEU A 577 10.99 17.10 8.08
C LEU A 577 10.22 18.18 8.83
N ASN A 578 9.13 17.77 9.48
CA ASN A 578 8.49 18.53 10.54
C ASN A 578 9.25 18.34 11.87
N ASP A 579 8.80 18.98 12.95
CA ASP A 579 9.50 18.91 14.24
C ASP A 579 9.41 17.54 14.93
N ARG A 580 8.50 16.66 14.48
CA ARG A 580 8.50 15.24 14.88
C ARG A 580 9.53 14.40 14.13
N LYS A 581 10.33 15.02 13.25
CA LYS A 581 11.27 14.36 12.33
C LYS A 581 10.55 13.40 11.37
N GLU A 582 9.31 13.71 11.04
CA GLU A 582 8.50 12.96 10.09
C GLU A 582 8.35 13.74 8.78
N ARG A 583 8.19 12.99 7.68
CA ARG A 583 7.90 13.55 6.36
C ARG A 583 6.40 13.54 6.15
N GLY A 584 5.76 14.66 6.46
CA GLY A 584 4.33 14.78 6.34
C GLY A 584 3.76 15.90 7.18
N PHE A 585 2.45 16.09 7.03
CA PHE A 585 1.67 16.99 7.85
C PHE A 585 1.49 16.38 9.26
N ASP A 586 1.99 17.08 10.28
CA ASP A 586 1.65 16.84 11.68
C ASP A 586 0.31 17.53 11.97
N PRO A 587 -0.76 16.80 12.32
CA PRO A 587 -2.06 17.39 12.56
C PRO A 587 -2.06 18.24 13.83
N MET A 588 -2.83 19.33 13.82
CA MET A 588 -2.91 20.26 14.94
C MET A 588 -3.48 19.53 16.16
N CYS A 589 -2.61 19.34 17.15
CA CYS A 589 -2.94 18.64 18.39
C CYS A 589 -2.51 19.46 19.60
N SER A 590 -3.00 20.70 19.65
CA SER A 590 -2.68 21.65 20.71
C SER A 590 -2.96 21.04 22.09
N GLN A 591 -1.93 21.02 22.95
CA GLN A 591 -2.07 20.72 24.37
C GLN A 591 -2.26 22.04 25.14
N GLY A 592 -3.16 22.03 26.13
CA GLY A 592 -3.48 23.19 26.99
C GLY A 592 -4.61 24.09 26.46
N PRO A 593 -5.26 24.86 27.35
CA PRO A 593 -6.37 25.76 26.99
C PRO A 593 -5.87 26.97 26.19
N GLY A 594 -6.73 27.52 25.33
CA GLY A 594 -6.49 28.77 24.62
C GLY A 594 -6.27 28.61 23.11
N VAL A 595 -6.75 29.62 22.38
CA VAL A 595 -6.60 29.75 20.93
C VAL A 595 -5.14 29.99 20.56
N LYS A 596 -4.62 29.18 19.63
CA LYS A 596 -3.32 29.37 18.99
C LYS A 596 -3.48 29.85 17.57
N THR A 597 -2.57 30.72 17.12
CA THR A 597 -2.49 31.19 15.73
C THR A 597 -1.37 30.43 15.02
N TYR A 598 -1.68 29.89 13.85
CA TYR A 598 -0.78 29.14 12.97
C TYR A 598 -0.65 29.88 11.64
N HIS A 599 0.42 29.59 10.92
CA HIS A 599 0.84 30.29 9.70
C HIS A 599 1.07 29.27 8.58
N ILE A 600 0.53 29.54 7.40
CA ILE A 600 0.93 28.89 6.14
C ILE A 600 1.68 29.92 5.33
N THR A 601 2.94 29.66 5.00
CA THR A 601 3.73 30.49 4.09
C THR A 601 3.92 29.77 2.77
N VAL A 602 3.73 30.49 1.66
CA VAL A 602 4.11 30.04 0.31
C VAL A 602 5.22 30.93 -0.22
N TYR A 603 6.30 30.32 -0.70
CA TYR A 603 7.41 30.99 -1.37
C TYR A 603 7.40 30.65 -2.85
N ALA A 604 7.58 31.64 -3.72
CA ALA A 604 7.84 31.45 -5.14
C ALA A 604 9.33 31.68 -5.42
N LEU A 605 10.01 30.71 -6.03
CA LEU A 605 11.46 30.69 -6.19
C LEU A 605 11.88 30.73 -7.66
N SER A 606 12.97 31.43 -7.96
CA SER A 606 13.57 31.53 -9.30
C SER A 606 14.31 30.26 -9.74
N GLU A 607 14.52 29.32 -8.83
CA GLU A 607 15.13 28.00 -9.06
C GLU A 607 14.65 26.96 -8.05
N GLU A 608 15.07 25.70 -8.24
CA GLU A 608 14.82 24.62 -7.28
C GLU A 608 15.87 24.62 -6.17
N LEU A 609 15.44 24.28 -4.96
CA LEU A 609 16.33 24.10 -3.82
C LEU A 609 17.16 22.82 -3.96
N LYS A 610 18.48 22.95 -3.84
CA LYS A 610 19.44 21.85 -3.83
C LYS A 610 19.75 21.43 -2.39
N LEU A 611 18.79 20.76 -1.75
CA LEU A 611 18.90 20.35 -0.35
C LEU A 611 18.83 18.82 -0.24
N ASN A 612 19.60 18.23 0.68
CA ASN A 612 19.57 16.79 0.93
C ASN A 612 18.18 16.38 1.48
N PRO A 613 17.38 15.60 0.74
CA PRO A 613 16.05 15.22 1.20
C PRO A 613 16.11 14.54 2.56
N ALA A 614 17.11 13.69 2.84
CA ALA A 614 17.22 12.89 4.06
C ALA A 614 17.21 13.70 5.38
N SER A 615 17.66 14.96 5.37
CA SER A 615 17.82 15.78 6.58
C SER A 615 17.15 17.16 6.54
N THR A 616 16.54 17.55 5.42
CA THR A 616 16.00 18.91 5.23
C THR A 616 14.81 19.20 6.16
N ASN A 617 14.91 20.26 6.96
CA ASN A 617 13.87 20.78 7.85
C ASN A 617 13.53 22.25 7.52
N ARG A 618 12.57 22.85 8.25
CA ARG A 618 12.10 24.22 7.95
C ARG A 618 13.21 25.27 8.03
N ALA A 619 14.10 25.17 9.02
CA ALA A 619 15.20 26.14 9.18
C ALA A 619 16.13 26.14 7.96
N ALA A 620 16.51 24.94 7.47
CA ALA A 620 17.32 24.81 6.27
C ALA A 620 16.65 25.39 5.02
N VAL A 621 15.33 25.19 4.87
CA VAL A 621 14.56 25.76 3.75
C VAL A 621 14.47 27.28 3.84
N VAL A 622 14.12 27.82 5.02
CA VAL A 622 14.01 29.27 5.24
C VAL A 622 15.34 29.99 4.98
N ASP A 623 16.46 29.33 5.28
CA ASP A 623 17.78 29.88 4.94
C ASP A 623 18.06 29.84 3.44
N ALA A 624 17.80 28.70 2.80
CA ALA A 624 18.08 28.48 1.38
C ALA A 624 17.23 29.35 0.44
N VAL A 625 16.03 29.79 0.86
CA VAL A 625 15.18 30.64 0.00
C VAL A 625 15.66 32.11 -0.09
N LYS A 626 16.47 32.62 0.85
CA LYS A 626 16.77 34.06 0.96
C LYS A 626 17.36 34.69 -0.31
N GLY A 627 18.12 33.93 -1.09
CA GLY A 627 18.78 34.43 -2.31
C GLY A 627 18.02 34.21 -3.61
N ILE A 628 16.93 33.43 -3.59
CA ILE A 628 16.23 32.97 -4.81
C ILE A 628 14.71 33.17 -4.75
N LYS A 629 14.22 33.81 -3.68
CA LYS A 629 12.81 34.09 -3.46
C LYS A 629 12.37 35.28 -4.32
N LEU A 630 11.44 35.02 -5.24
CA LEU A 630 10.80 36.02 -6.08
C LEU A 630 9.57 36.64 -5.41
N ALA A 631 8.82 35.82 -4.68
CA ALA A 631 7.67 36.26 -3.90
C ALA A 631 7.46 35.41 -2.66
N GLU A 632 6.76 35.99 -1.68
CA GLU A 632 6.33 35.28 -0.48
C GLU A 632 5.01 35.84 0.01
N THR A 633 4.17 34.96 0.53
CA THR A 633 2.93 35.35 1.20
C THR A 633 2.62 34.38 2.32
N THR A 634 2.07 34.90 3.42
CA THR A 634 1.65 34.12 4.59
C THR A 634 0.18 34.34 4.90
N PHE A 635 -0.49 33.24 5.25
CA PHE A 635 -1.89 33.17 5.64
C PHE A 635 -2.01 32.64 7.07
N ASP A 636 -2.75 33.36 7.90
CA ASP A 636 -2.93 33.05 9.32
C ASP A 636 -4.29 32.39 9.58
N PHE A 637 -4.31 31.40 10.47
CA PHE A 637 -5.55 30.82 10.97
C PHE A 637 -5.42 30.39 12.43
N GLN A 638 -6.55 30.16 13.07
CA GLN A 638 -6.66 29.84 14.49
C GLN A 638 -7.13 28.41 14.70
N TYR A 639 -6.58 27.78 15.73
CA TYR A 639 -7.05 26.51 16.26
C TYR A 639 -6.98 26.51 17.79
N GLU A 640 -8.04 25.99 18.40
CA GLU A 640 -8.14 25.71 19.84
C GLU A 640 -8.74 24.31 19.95
N ARG A 641 -8.13 23.47 20.77
CA ARG A 641 -8.69 22.16 21.07
C ARG A 641 -9.78 22.35 22.13
N GLN A 642 -11.00 21.90 21.82
CA GLN A 642 -12.17 22.03 22.71
C GLN A 642 -12.16 20.93 23.79
#